data_AF-A0A0L8I403-F1
#
_entry.id   AF-A0A0L8I403-F1
#
_cell.length_a   1.000
_cell.length_b   1.000
_cell.length_c   1.000
_cell.angle_alpha   90.00
_cell.angle_beta   90.00
_cell.angle_gamma   90.00
#
_symmetry.space_group_name_H-M   'P 1'
#
loop_
_entity.id
_entity.type
_entity.pdbx_description
1 polymer ?
#
loop_
_entity_poly.entity_id
_entity_poly.type
_entity_poly.pdbx_seq_one_letter_code
_entity_poly.pdbx_strand_id
1 'polypeptide(L)'
;MTFVSHYHTKNFLLEGVLLALEQDDYCRFAIRLEMALIQSFFHTGINPYRLDDMAICHYTVNADRIFTLWQQLQDYRGRRAAINCALNLLQKPLGSFERVYRNRINLSRINAEPMQLVNPAVSLGYHYDDLSLNGMNISRLSQLLQERRSKHRSFASFHLRAIKTSAKFRVLVCVPRKGKTAHVLTDDCNNDAGSFFVLGGDDIHQQKWDYGYPYLFEITDVVESLGVPLDGDYYVHADISALNGTQLRDDIIPAPTVSYIPGRRHTNEKKLVKKLRRKFPKKLHKIFPKRKNVNDLTKKERLELRLAMMCFVKDKSMQGYQILAEYSGLLKKCPQPESTYQRVCRLHGNPVFLHWNRLAVKQFENSLSECGTSVALPYWDWTDPVNTIPLFLSNHSFYDPDWKQLRLNPFSRLSVDFMSYNEEASRNTEWVTEYLGDEKHGALFSQLLLAFEQEDFCDFEIQLEVLQNSFYNIFLVPEFQTLDHMTFDPLFWMHSNQVDRLWATWQALQFHRGLSSAANCIHSDLHHPLKPFADGPPINTNLITFEHSTPDQVHDYRNNLHYEFESLKLGADMSIDIPDLHTRIEDLKKKDRVFIGFLLRGIKTSAKIQVTVNENFRDNDKRSVPTILASILVYGSPQENEWSFDRYYKHEITHSLLLLDYKYDDKIPLNVYAEDINGTTLPDAVLPEPVIIYVPNKDNSKWPLQYLPTHERKLVDTLTSMEEVEIREAMRMFNADKTATGFQRISAMHGSHLWCPYLAAPVKHMCCHHNSKTFLPWHRLLMMNFDDGLRRYGNRLGAPYWDWTRPFSALPKLATDKVYRDLSGKLRENPFLRTHIDYLGVDTVRDVQAKLFHPSYRRRVYECVLNALEYMEFERFQSGLEHVHNLIHVLVGGSATYSMSCLEYAAYDPIFFLHHSMVDRVWAIWQEMYYAFFPDPSYGSTSRYGTEYNETLSPFNITSVNVYQTTRKYSVPWMTFDYGTNFQYGYDSLTINGKSVAKLSWEIQERQRRDRWFIIAYDLKDIKQSYIVKFYITLTDTAGKAFNS
;
A
#
# COMPACT_ATOMS: atom_id res chain seq x y z
N MET A 1 -8.78 22.61 41.92
CA MET A 1 -10.10 21.95 42.06
C MET A 1 -9.96 20.74 42.97
N THR A 2 -10.29 20.88 44.25
CA THR A 2 -10.40 19.78 45.21
C THR A 2 -11.85 19.69 45.64
N PHE A 3 -12.57 18.70 45.15
CA PHE A 3 -13.80 18.24 45.78
C PHE A 3 -13.68 16.73 46.00
N VAL A 4 -13.54 16.37 47.27
CA VAL A 4 -13.77 15.03 47.79
C VAL A 4 -15.00 15.14 48.68
N SER A 5 -16.08 14.41 48.37
CA SER A 5 -16.71 13.53 49.36
C SER A 5 -17.88 12.73 48.75
N HIS A 6 -17.80 11.41 48.97
CA HIS A 6 -18.89 10.47 49.22
C HIS A 6 -19.63 9.86 48.02
N TYR A 7 -19.61 8.51 48.03
CA TYR A 7 -20.16 7.56 47.07
C TYR A 7 -19.49 7.51 45.70
N HIS A 8 -19.10 6.29 45.28
CA HIS A 8 -18.83 5.72 43.95
C HIS A 8 -19.17 6.53 42.67
N THR A 9 -18.89 7.82 42.63
CA THR A 9 -19.16 8.69 41.49
C THR A 9 -17.84 8.95 40.78
N LYS A 10 -17.71 8.34 39.60
CA LYS A 10 -16.61 8.65 38.67
C LYS A 10 -16.57 10.16 38.44
N ASN A 11 -15.39 10.77 38.60
CA ASN A 11 -15.19 12.15 38.16
C ASN A 11 -15.12 12.17 36.63
N PHE A 12 -16.25 12.42 35.99
CA PHE A 12 -16.39 12.44 34.53
C PHE A 12 -15.41 13.40 33.83
N LEU A 13 -15.05 14.51 34.49
CA LEU A 13 -14.10 15.48 33.94
C LEU A 13 -12.67 14.94 33.92
N LEU A 14 -12.24 14.31 35.03
CA LEU A 14 -10.94 13.67 35.10
C LEU A 14 -10.84 12.50 34.10
N GLU A 15 -11.90 11.69 33.98
CA GLU A 15 -11.95 10.59 33.01
C GLU A 15 -11.87 11.09 31.56
N GLY A 16 -12.59 12.17 31.21
CA GLY A 16 -12.49 12.77 29.88
C GLY A 16 -11.07 13.24 29.54
N VAL A 17 -10.39 13.89 30.49
CA VAL A 17 -9.00 14.34 30.33
C VAL A 17 -8.03 13.16 30.23
N LEU A 18 -8.19 12.12 31.06
CA LEU A 18 -7.37 10.91 30.97
C LEU A 18 -7.53 10.24 29.60
N LEU A 19 -8.75 10.11 29.11
CA LEU A 19 -9.05 9.56 27.78
C LEU A 19 -8.46 10.40 26.63
N ALA A 20 -8.38 11.71 26.78
CA ALA A 20 -7.67 12.59 25.84
C ALA A 20 -6.16 12.34 25.90
N LEU A 21 -5.55 12.31 27.09
CA LEU A 21 -4.11 12.07 27.30
C LEU A 21 -3.67 10.64 26.92
N GLU A 22 -4.62 9.71 26.84
CA GLU A 22 -4.41 8.40 26.23
C GLU A 22 -4.21 8.47 24.71
N GLN A 23 -4.46 9.58 24.00
CA GLN A 23 -4.27 9.61 22.55
C GLN A 23 -2.81 9.92 22.19
N ASP A 24 -2.31 9.23 21.15
CA ASP A 24 -0.95 9.41 20.65
C ASP A 24 -0.88 10.39 19.47
N ASP A 25 -2.03 10.70 18.89
CA ASP A 25 -2.27 11.51 17.69
C ASP A 25 -2.97 12.81 18.10
N TYR A 26 -2.51 13.94 17.56
CA TYR A 26 -3.05 15.26 17.86
C TYR A 26 -4.53 15.40 17.55
N CYS A 27 -5.02 14.91 16.40
CA CYS A 27 -6.43 15.07 16.02
C CYS A 27 -7.37 14.35 16.99
N ARG A 28 -7.03 13.11 17.35
CA ARG A 28 -7.81 12.33 18.32
C ARG A 28 -7.72 12.92 19.73
N PHE A 29 -6.56 13.44 20.10
CA PHE A 29 -6.36 14.17 21.36
C PHE A 29 -7.24 15.42 21.42
N ALA A 30 -7.21 16.25 20.37
CA ALA A 30 -7.91 17.53 20.31
C ALA A 30 -9.43 17.37 20.46
N ILE A 31 -10.05 16.43 19.74
CA ILE A 31 -11.49 16.16 19.82
C ILE A 31 -11.89 15.76 21.25
N ARG A 32 -11.13 14.86 21.87
CA ARG A 32 -11.44 14.40 23.24
C ARG A 32 -11.20 15.48 24.27
N LEU A 33 -10.16 16.29 24.12
CA LEU A 33 -9.90 17.42 25.01
C LEU A 33 -11.03 18.43 24.90
N GLU A 34 -11.43 18.80 23.68
CA GLU A 34 -12.53 19.75 23.45
C GLU A 34 -13.82 19.26 24.12
N MET A 35 -14.21 18.00 23.91
CA MET A 35 -15.39 17.44 24.56
C MET A 35 -15.27 17.43 26.10
N ALA A 36 -14.10 17.10 26.66
CA ALA A 36 -13.88 17.16 28.10
C ALA A 36 -14.01 18.58 28.68
N LEU A 37 -13.58 19.60 27.92
CA LEU A 37 -13.71 21.01 28.31
C LEU A 37 -15.15 21.49 28.25
N ILE A 38 -15.87 21.14 27.17
CA ILE A 38 -17.30 21.46 27.03
C ILE A 38 -18.08 20.86 28.19
N GLN A 39 -17.81 19.60 28.51
CA GLN A 39 -18.39 18.90 29.66
C GLN A 39 -18.16 19.67 30.96
N SER A 40 -16.98 20.25 31.13
CA SER A 40 -16.61 21.03 32.31
C SER A 40 -17.41 22.32 32.46
N PHE A 41 -17.67 23.05 31.38
CA PHE A 41 -18.50 24.26 31.43
C PHE A 41 -19.89 23.96 31.97
N PHE A 42 -20.55 22.95 31.41
CA PHE A 42 -21.92 22.60 31.81
C PHE A 42 -22.02 22.01 33.21
N HIS A 43 -21.08 21.17 33.64
CA HIS A 43 -21.09 20.64 35.01
C HIS A 43 -20.83 21.70 36.08
N THR A 44 -20.13 22.78 35.74
CA THR A 44 -19.82 23.85 36.68
C THR A 44 -20.80 25.02 36.61
N GLY A 45 -21.83 24.92 35.75
CA GLY A 45 -22.86 25.94 35.58
C GLY A 45 -22.38 27.21 34.88
N ILE A 46 -21.21 27.15 34.22
CA ILE A 46 -20.65 28.29 33.49
C ILE A 46 -21.27 28.30 32.10
N ASN A 47 -21.80 29.47 31.72
CA ASN A 47 -22.37 29.64 30.40
C ASN A 47 -21.23 29.87 29.38
N PRO A 48 -20.97 28.93 28.45
CA PRO A 48 -19.86 29.03 27.50
C PRO A 48 -20.00 30.18 26.50
N TYR A 49 -21.19 30.78 26.37
CA TYR A 49 -21.45 31.94 25.50
C TYR A 49 -21.19 33.28 26.16
N ARG A 50 -20.94 33.30 27.48
CA ARG A 50 -20.83 34.51 28.27
C ARG A 50 -19.35 34.87 28.45
N LEU A 51 -18.71 35.30 27.36
CA LEU A 51 -17.26 35.60 27.32
C LEU A 51 -16.81 36.71 28.30
N ASP A 52 -17.74 37.44 28.91
CA ASP A 52 -17.52 38.38 30.02
C ASP A 52 -17.31 37.69 31.38
N ASP A 53 -17.61 36.39 31.50
CA ASP A 53 -17.35 35.59 32.69
C ASP A 53 -15.87 35.22 32.78
N MET A 54 -15.15 35.82 33.74
CA MET A 54 -13.73 35.53 33.98
C MET A 54 -13.47 34.05 34.30
N ALA A 55 -14.47 33.29 34.74
CA ALA A 55 -14.29 31.85 34.92
C ALA A 55 -13.87 31.16 33.62
N ILE A 56 -14.38 31.61 32.47
CA ILE A 56 -14.01 31.04 31.16
C ILE A 56 -12.50 31.17 30.91
N CYS A 57 -11.90 32.31 31.24
CA CYS A 57 -10.44 32.50 31.13
C CYS A 57 -9.66 31.51 32.01
N HIS A 58 -10.11 31.26 33.24
CA HIS A 58 -9.46 30.27 34.10
C HIS A 58 -9.60 28.84 33.56
N TYR A 59 -10.74 28.51 32.92
CA TYR A 59 -10.93 27.21 32.28
C TYR A 59 -10.04 27.01 31.06
N THR A 60 -9.92 28.02 30.19
CA THR A 60 -9.08 27.93 29.00
C THR A 60 -7.59 27.87 29.35
N VAL A 61 -7.15 28.52 30.43
CA VAL A 61 -5.78 28.35 30.97
C VAL A 61 -5.52 26.90 31.39
N ASN A 62 -6.47 26.25 32.07
CA ASN A 62 -6.28 24.84 32.45
C ASN A 62 -6.35 23.90 31.23
N ALA A 63 -7.13 24.23 30.20
CA ALA A 63 -7.13 23.51 28.93
C ALA A 63 -5.75 23.52 28.25
N ASP A 64 -5.16 24.71 28.14
CA ASP A 64 -3.83 24.90 27.57
C ASP A 64 -2.73 24.21 28.39
N ARG A 65 -2.86 24.21 29.73
CA ARG A 65 -2.02 23.41 30.62
C ARG A 65 -2.10 21.90 30.32
N ILE A 66 -3.30 21.37 30.08
CA ILE A 66 -3.49 19.96 29.70
C ILE A 66 -2.87 19.67 28.34
N PHE A 67 -2.97 20.60 27.39
CA PHE A 67 -2.28 20.49 26.10
C PHE A 67 -0.76 20.44 26.26
N THR A 68 -0.19 21.32 27.09
CA THR A 68 1.25 21.32 27.42
C THR A 68 1.67 19.99 28.08
N LEU A 69 0.84 19.46 28.99
CA LEU A 69 1.07 18.15 29.61
C LEU A 69 1.06 17.02 28.57
N TRP A 70 0.13 17.05 27.61
CA TRP A 70 0.09 16.08 26.52
C TRP A 70 1.39 16.11 25.71
N GLN A 71 1.88 17.30 25.35
CA GLN A 71 3.14 17.43 24.60
C GLN A 71 4.32 16.82 25.35
N GLN A 72 4.48 17.12 26.65
CA GLN A 72 5.54 16.52 27.47
C GLN A 72 5.38 15.00 27.64
N LEU A 73 4.13 14.52 27.69
CA LEU A 73 3.83 13.10 27.73
C LEU A 73 4.22 12.40 26.43
N GLN A 74 4.08 13.06 25.28
CA GLN A 74 4.55 12.54 23.99
C GLN A 74 6.08 12.46 23.95
N ASP A 75 6.77 13.51 24.40
CA ASP A 75 8.23 13.52 24.51
C ASP A 75 8.72 12.40 25.44
N TYR A 76 8.07 12.19 26.59
CA TYR A 76 8.36 11.09 27.51
C TYR A 76 8.14 9.71 26.87
N ARG A 77 7.20 9.59 25.92
CA ARG A 77 6.95 8.37 25.13
C ARG A 77 7.97 8.17 24.00
N GLY A 78 8.97 9.05 23.87
CA GLY A 78 9.96 9.01 22.79
C GLY A 78 9.36 9.37 21.43
N ARG A 79 8.30 10.19 21.43
CA ARG A 79 7.62 10.67 20.22
C ARG A 79 7.71 12.17 20.18
N ARG A 80 7.93 12.74 18.99
CA ARG A 80 7.79 14.18 18.83
C ARG A 80 6.32 14.54 19.03
N ALA A 81 6.02 15.56 19.83
CA ALA A 81 4.70 16.18 19.91
C ALA A 81 4.38 16.93 18.60
N ALA A 82 4.39 16.21 17.48
CA ALA A 82 4.15 16.77 16.16
C ALA A 82 2.63 16.89 15.95
N ILE A 83 2.18 18.12 15.73
CA ILE A 83 0.89 18.37 15.12
C ILE A 83 1.00 17.92 13.66
N ASN A 84 0.31 16.84 13.32
CA ASN A 84 0.56 16.10 12.09
C ASN A 84 -0.72 15.84 11.27
N CYS A 85 -1.79 16.55 11.58
CA CYS A 85 -3.07 16.49 10.87
C CYS A 85 -3.66 17.89 10.73
N ALA A 86 -4.45 18.11 9.68
CA ALA A 86 -5.04 19.41 9.36
C ALA A 86 -4.02 20.55 9.22
N LEU A 87 -2.83 20.27 8.67
CA LEU A 87 -1.73 21.24 8.58
C LEU A 87 -2.14 22.51 7.82
N ASN A 88 -2.86 22.35 6.70
CA ASN A 88 -3.39 23.46 5.90
C ASN A 88 -4.37 24.35 6.68
N LEU A 89 -5.12 23.80 7.65
CA LEU A 89 -6.01 24.60 8.50
C LEU A 89 -5.24 25.29 9.62
N LEU A 90 -4.22 24.64 10.18
CA LEU A 90 -3.42 25.15 11.29
C LEU A 90 -2.37 26.19 10.85
N GLN A 91 -2.12 26.32 9.55
CA GLN A 91 -1.31 27.37 8.93
C GLN A 91 -2.13 28.61 8.53
N LYS A 92 -3.48 28.56 8.63
CA LYS A 92 -4.34 29.74 8.39
C LYS A 92 -4.33 30.64 9.64
N PRO A 93 -4.06 31.95 9.51
CA PRO A 93 -4.14 32.86 10.64
C PRO A 93 -5.54 32.88 11.26
N LEU A 94 -5.60 32.93 12.59
CA LEU A 94 -6.85 33.10 13.32
C LEU A 94 -7.41 34.50 13.04
N GLY A 95 -8.53 34.57 12.31
CA GLY A 95 -9.00 35.81 11.68
C GLY A 95 -9.26 36.99 12.63
N SER A 96 -9.60 36.73 13.90
CA SER A 96 -9.76 37.79 14.92
C SER A 96 -8.42 38.34 15.43
N PHE A 97 -7.36 37.52 15.41
CA PHE A 97 -6.03 37.86 15.91
C PHE A 97 -5.15 38.53 14.85
N GLU A 98 -5.32 38.25 13.57
CA GLU A 98 -4.54 38.88 12.49
C GLU A 98 -4.89 40.36 12.24
N ARG A 99 -6.16 40.74 12.45
CA ARG A 99 -6.70 42.05 12.03
C ARG A 99 -6.09 43.21 12.83
N VAL A 100 -5.15 43.93 12.20
CA VAL A 100 -4.41 45.08 12.75
C VAL A 100 -5.29 46.15 13.41
N TYR A 101 -6.48 46.41 12.86
CA TYR A 101 -7.41 47.44 13.34
C TYR A 101 -8.27 47.00 14.53
N ARG A 102 -8.38 45.69 14.82
CA ARG A 102 -9.15 45.12 15.95
C ARG A 102 -8.26 44.53 17.04
N ASN A 103 -7.10 43.99 16.69
CA ASN A 103 -6.13 43.46 17.64
C ASN A 103 -4.94 44.43 17.80
N ARG A 104 -4.87 45.13 18.94
CA ARG A 104 -3.76 46.05 19.26
C ARG A 104 -2.54 45.35 19.87
N ILE A 105 -2.66 44.07 20.22
CA ILE A 105 -1.60 43.30 20.89
C ILE A 105 -0.68 42.70 19.83
N ASN A 106 0.54 43.23 19.72
CA ASN A 106 1.48 42.80 18.68
C ASN A 106 1.86 41.32 18.79
N LEU A 107 2.05 40.83 20.02
CA LEU A 107 2.43 39.44 20.29
C LEU A 107 1.43 38.43 19.73
N SER A 108 0.12 38.68 19.89
CA SER A 108 -0.92 37.77 19.39
C SER A 108 -1.17 37.92 17.88
N ARG A 109 -0.79 39.06 17.27
CA ARG A 109 -0.81 39.21 15.81
C ARG A 109 0.30 38.44 15.12
N ILE A 110 1.52 38.53 15.65
CA ILE A 110 2.70 37.87 15.05
C ILE A 110 2.59 36.35 15.17
N ASN A 111 1.92 35.87 16.22
CA ASN A 111 1.68 34.46 16.49
C ASN A 111 0.23 34.04 16.18
N ALA A 112 -0.42 34.68 15.20
CA ALA A 112 -1.84 34.41 14.89
C ALA A 112 -2.05 33.06 14.19
N GLU A 113 -1.01 32.40 13.69
CA GLU A 113 -1.10 31.07 13.09
C GLU A 113 -0.99 29.98 14.16
N PRO A 114 -1.96 29.03 14.26
CA PRO A 114 -1.92 27.97 15.26
C PRO A 114 -0.61 27.17 15.29
N MET A 115 0.03 26.93 14.14
CA MET A 115 1.32 26.23 14.08
C MET A 115 2.47 26.95 14.81
N GLN A 116 2.38 28.27 15.02
CA GLN A 116 3.36 29.04 15.82
C GLN A 116 3.13 28.86 17.33
N LEU A 117 1.95 28.38 17.73
CA LEU A 117 1.54 28.20 19.12
C LEU A 117 1.86 26.82 19.68
N VAL A 118 2.48 25.93 18.88
CA VAL A 118 2.88 24.58 19.32
C VAL A 118 3.81 24.65 20.53
N ASN A 119 4.70 25.64 20.62
CA ASN A 119 5.55 25.84 21.78
C ASN A 119 5.28 27.22 22.42
N PRO A 120 4.29 27.32 23.33
CA PRO A 120 3.88 28.60 23.88
C PRO A 120 4.97 29.29 24.71
N ALA A 121 5.92 28.53 25.25
CA ALA A 121 7.08 29.11 25.93
C ALA A 121 7.95 29.96 24.99
N VAL A 122 8.10 29.52 23.74
CA VAL A 122 8.90 30.22 22.73
C VAL A 122 8.10 31.35 22.08
N SER A 123 6.83 31.11 21.74
CA SER A 123 6.01 32.06 20.99
C SER A 123 5.32 33.12 21.86
N LEU A 124 4.88 32.75 23.07
CA LEU A 124 4.11 33.61 23.97
C LEU A 124 4.82 33.94 25.29
N GLY A 125 5.91 33.24 25.63
CA GLY A 125 6.79 33.59 26.75
C GLY A 125 6.28 33.23 28.14
N TYR A 126 5.35 32.26 28.27
CA TYR A 126 4.88 31.76 29.57
C TYR A 126 5.21 30.29 29.81
N HIS A 127 5.22 29.90 31.09
CA HIS A 127 5.40 28.52 31.54
C HIS A 127 4.40 28.22 32.67
N TYR A 128 4.02 26.95 32.78
CA TYR A 128 3.26 26.46 33.94
C TYR A 128 4.21 26.04 35.05
N ASP A 129 3.84 26.37 36.28
CA ASP A 129 4.54 26.01 37.51
C ASP A 129 4.41 24.52 37.86
N ASP A 130 3.24 23.93 37.60
CA ASP A 130 2.98 22.50 37.78
C ASP A 130 2.24 21.89 36.59
N LEU A 131 2.77 20.79 36.05
CA LEU A 131 2.13 19.98 35.00
C LEU A 131 1.61 18.64 35.51
N SER A 132 1.57 18.42 36.83
CA SER A 132 1.01 17.22 37.41
C SER A 132 -0.52 17.15 37.21
N LEU A 133 -1.04 16.00 36.81
CA LEU A 133 -2.48 15.79 36.75
C LEU A 133 -2.95 15.12 38.04
N ASN A 134 -3.71 15.83 38.86
CA ASN A 134 -4.22 15.32 40.14
C ASN A 134 -3.10 14.79 41.06
N GLY A 135 -1.97 15.50 41.12
CA GLY A 135 -0.78 15.11 41.89
C GLY A 135 0.08 14.01 41.25
N MET A 136 -0.30 13.50 40.07
CA MET A 136 0.50 12.52 39.33
C MET A 136 1.52 13.22 38.43
N ASN A 137 2.80 12.90 38.63
CA ASN A 137 3.85 13.26 37.69
C ASN A 137 3.71 12.48 36.37
N ILE A 138 4.44 12.89 35.33
CA ILE A 138 4.36 12.30 33.98
C ILE A 138 4.64 10.81 33.97
N SER A 139 5.60 10.34 34.78
CA SER A 139 5.94 8.91 34.86
C SER A 139 4.78 8.08 35.40
N ARG A 140 4.19 8.51 36.53
CA ARG A 140 3.03 7.85 37.14
C ARG A 140 1.80 7.93 36.25
N LEU A 141 1.56 9.08 35.61
CA LEU A 141 0.48 9.28 34.65
C LEU A 141 0.64 8.33 33.45
N SER A 142 1.83 8.25 32.85
CA SER A 142 2.11 7.35 31.74
C SER A 142 1.87 5.88 32.12
N GLN A 143 2.27 5.48 33.34
CA GLN A 143 1.98 4.14 33.86
C GLN A 143 0.47 3.87 33.97
N LEU A 144 -0.30 4.80 34.56
CA LEU A 144 -1.76 4.68 34.68
C LEU A 144 -2.42 4.54 33.31
N LEU A 145 -2.03 5.38 32.34
CA LEU A 145 -2.58 5.33 30.97
C LEU A 145 -2.24 4.00 30.28
N GLN A 146 -1.05 3.43 30.52
CA GLN A 146 -0.69 2.10 30.02
C GLN A 146 -1.50 0.98 30.68
N GLU A 147 -1.73 1.05 32.00
CA GLU A 147 -2.57 0.10 32.73
C GLU A 147 -4.02 0.13 32.22
N ARG A 148 -4.56 1.33 31.96
CA ARG A 148 -5.89 1.49 31.35
C ARG A 148 -5.97 0.89 29.95
N ARG A 149 -5.00 1.20 29.08
CA ARG A 149 -4.89 0.64 27.72
C ARG A 149 -4.70 -0.89 27.68
N SER A 150 -4.31 -1.50 28.80
CA SER A 150 -4.14 -2.96 28.89
C SER A 150 -5.44 -3.74 29.05
N LYS A 151 -6.55 -3.07 29.40
CA LYS A 151 -7.85 -3.69 29.64
C LYS A 151 -8.73 -3.66 28.39
N HIS A 152 -9.66 -4.62 28.29
CA HIS A 152 -10.74 -4.60 27.31
C HIS A 152 -11.71 -3.46 27.63
N ARG A 153 -12.16 -2.73 26.60
CA ARG A 153 -13.04 -1.58 26.77
C ARG A 153 -14.07 -1.51 25.67
N SER A 154 -15.22 -0.93 25.99
CA SER A 154 -16.28 -0.63 25.04
C SER A 154 -16.61 0.85 25.06
N PHE A 155 -16.83 1.43 23.88
CA PHE A 155 -17.11 2.83 23.68
C PHE A 155 -18.36 3.00 22.81
N ALA A 156 -19.20 3.97 23.15
CA ALA A 156 -20.17 4.55 22.22
C ALA A 156 -19.42 5.52 21.29
N SER A 157 -19.49 5.28 19.99
CA SER A 157 -18.80 6.02 18.94
C SER A 157 -19.76 7.00 18.28
N PHE A 158 -19.40 8.29 18.32
CA PHE A 158 -20.21 9.38 17.79
C PHE A 158 -19.47 10.10 16.67
N HIS A 159 -20.08 10.20 15.50
CA HIS A 159 -19.63 11.11 14.44
C HIS A 159 -20.32 12.47 14.64
N LEU A 160 -19.59 13.40 15.26
CA LEU A 160 -20.12 14.70 15.66
C LEU A 160 -19.88 15.75 14.57
N ARG A 161 -20.90 16.56 14.32
CA ARG A 161 -20.91 17.68 13.36
C ARG A 161 -21.73 18.85 13.90
N ALA A 162 -21.65 20.01 13.27
CA ALA A 162 -22.42 21.18 13.67
C ALA A 162 -23.95 20.92 13.65
N ILE A 163 -24.61 21.10 14.81
CA ILE A 163 -26.05 20.84 15.03
C ILE A 163 -26.89 22.11 15.26
N LYS A 164 -26.38 23.29 14.90
CA LYS A 164 -27.03 24.62 14.94
C LYS A 164 -27.47 25.13 16.32
N THR A 165 -27.26 24.36 17.37
CA THR A 165 -27.60 24.68 18.75
C THR A 165 -26.71 23.90 19.70
N SER A 166 -26.57 24.34 20.94
CA SER A 166 -25.99 23.47 21.97
C SER A 166 -26.97 22.39 22.38
N ALA A 167 -26.46 21.17 22.55
CA ALA A 167 -27.28 20.04 22.96
C ALA A 167 -26.58 19.14 23.98
N LYS A 168 -27.40 18.52 24.83
CA LYS A 168 -27.04 17.42 25.72
C LYS A 168 -27.35 16.10 25.02
N PHE A 169 -26.36 15.22 25.01
CA PHE A 169 -26.45 13.85 24.51
C PHE A 169 -26.49 12.92 25.71
N ARG A 170 -27.62 12.25 25.92
CA ARG A 170 -27.75 11.21 26.95
C ARG A 170 -27.56 9.85 26.29
N VAL A 171 -26.54 9.11 26.73
CA VAL A 171 -26.12 7.84 26.13
C VAL A 171 -26.78 6.69 26.87
N LEU A 172 -27.56 5.89 26.15
CA LEU A 172 -28.26 4.72 26.66
C LEU A 172 -27.67 3.46 26.04
N VAL A 173 -27.48 2.42 26.86
CA VAL A 173 -27.08 1.08 26.40
C VAL A 173 -28.33 0.22 26.27
N CYS A 174 -28.52 -0.33 25.08
CA CYS A 174 -29.64 -1.17 24.73
C CYS A 174 -29.20 -2.63 24.61
N VAL A 175 -29.88 -3.53 25.32
CA VAL A 175 -29.66 -4.98 25.22
C VAL A 175 -30.86 -5.62 24.53
N PRO A 176 -30.67 -6.25 23.34
CA PRO A 176 -31.75 -6.93 22.64
C PRO A 176 -32.36 -8.05 23.47
N ARG A 177 -33.70 -8.09 23.59
CA ARG A 177 -34.43 -9.20 24.26
C ARG A 177 -35.14 -10.07 23.22
N LYS A 178 -34.77 -11.35 23.15
CA LYS A 178 -35.50 -12.32 22.31
C LYS A 178 -36.89 -12.60 22.90
N GLY A 179 -37.91 -11.93 22.36
CA GLY A 179 -39.31 -12.21 22.67
C GLY A 179 -39.75 -13.61 22.20
N LYS A 180 -40.77 -14.20 22.84
CA LYS A 180 -41.36 -15.51 22.45
C LYS A 180 -42.24 -15.44 21.19
N THR A 181 -42.51 -14.24 20.65
CA THR A 181 -43.35 -14.00 19.47
C THR A 181 -42.75 -12.87 18.63
N ALA A 182 -42.69 -13.06 17.31
CA ALA A 182 -41.91 -12.28 16.34
C ALA A 182 -42.30 -10.80 16.12
N HIS A 183 -43.15 -10.20 16.95
CA HIS A 183 -43.70 -8.87 16.70
C HIS A 183 -43.62 -7.86 17.85
N VAL A 184 -42.93 -8.16 18.96
CA VAL A 184 -42.57 -7.14 19.96
C VAL A 184 -41.17 -7.41 20.50
N LEU A 185 -40.17 -6.70 19.96
CA LEU A 185 -38.85 -6.54 20.59
C LEU A 185 -39.04 -5.51 21.72
N THR A 186 -39.01 -5.96 22.97
CA THR A 186 -38.89 -5.03 24.12
C THR A 186 -37.42 -4.97 24.47
N ASP A 187 -36.64 -4.29 23.64
CA ASP A 187 -35.21 -4.09 23.90
C ASP A 187 -35.05 -3.32 25.22
N ASP A 188 -34.10 -3.76 26.04
CA ASP A 188 -33.82 -3.13 27.32
C ASP A 188 -32.93 -1.90 27.12
N CYS A 189 -33.55 -0.76 26.82
CA CYS A 189 -32.88 0.50 26.50
C CYS A 189 -32.87 1.52 27.65
N ASN A 190 -33.25 1.13 28.88
CA ASN A 190 -33.32 2.07 30.02
C ASN A 190 -32.00 2.18 30.80
N ASN A 191 -30.89 1.72 30.24
CA ASN A 191 -29.59 1.65 30.92
C ASN A 191 -28.76 2.90 30.61
N ASP A 192 -28.82 3.89 31.50
CA ASP A 192 -28.11 5.16 31.35
C ASP A 192 -26.60 4.99 31.55
N ALA A 193 -25.82 5.22 30.50
CA ALA A 193 -24.37 5.18 30.55
C ALA A 193 -23.74 6.54 30.89
N GLY A 194 -24.52 7.61 30.89
CA GLY A 194 -24.08 8.97 31.18
C GLY A 194 -24.52 9.97 30.11
N SER A 195 -23.96 11.17 30.16
CA SER A 195 -24.27 12.21 29.18
C SER A 195 -23.05 13.06 28.87
N PHE A 196 -22.99 13.56 27.65
CA PHE A 196 -22.04 14.61 27.25
C PHE A 196 -22.73 15.79 26.56
N PHE A 197 -22.02 16.89 26.36
CA PHE A 197 -22.56 18.09 25.72
C PHE A 197 -21.77 18.47 24.47
N VAL A 198 -22.45 19.09 23.51
CA VAL A 198 -21.85 19.65 22.29
C VAL A 198 -22.26 21.11 22.18
N LEU A 199 -21.32 21.98 21.83
CA LEU A 199 -21.59 23.39 21.59
C LEU A 199 -22.03 23.66 20.16
N GLY A 200 -23.09 24.46 20.00
CA GLY A 200 -23.57 24.91 18.70
C GLY A 200 -24.02 26.37 18.70
N GLY A 201 -24.13 26.99 17.54
CA GLY A 201 -24.67 28.33 17.37
C GLY A 201 -25.58 28.35 16.15
N ASP A 202 -26.36 29.41 15.97
CA ASP A 202 -27.25 29.49 14.81
C ASP A 202 -26.48 29.45 13.46
N ASP A 203 -27.20 29.15 12.38
CA ASP A 203 -26.65 28.97 11.03
C ASP A 203 -25.89 30.19 10.48
N ILE A 204 -26.15 31.38 11.01
CA ILE A 204 -25.60 32.64 10.49
C ILE A 204 -24.28 32.97 11.20
N HIS A 205 -24.17 32.63 12.48
CA HIS A 205 -23.05 33.03 13.33
C HIS A 205 -22.05 31.89 13.62
N GLN A 206 -22.42 30.61 13.41
CA GLN A 206 -21.51 29.49 13.62
C GLN A 206 -20.74 29.10 12.35
N GLN A 207 -19.43 28.89 12.48
CA GLN A 207 -18.64 28.22 11.45
C GLN A 207 -19.07 26.75 11.32
N LYS A 208 -19.41 26.29 10.12
CA LYS A 208 -19.71 24.88 9.87
C LYS A 208 -18.48 24.03 10.18
N TRP A 209 -18.66 22.95 10.93
CA TRP A 209 -17.59 22.02 11.28
C TRP A 209 -18.09 20.57 11.26
N ASP A 210 -17.15 19.67 11.04
CA ASP A 210 -17.32 18.23 11.01
C ASP A 210 -16.01 17.57 11.47
N TYR A 211 -16.07 16.67 12.45
CA TYR A 211 -14.84 16.07 12.97
C TYR A 211 -14.37 14.94 12.07
N GLY A 212 -13.08 14.95 11.77
CA GLY A 212 -12.41 13.93 10.97
C GLY A 212 -12.19 12.56 11.63
N TYR A 213 -12.60 12.40 12.88
CA TYR A 213 -12.52 11.16 13.64
C TYR A 213 -13.71 11.07 14.62
N PRO A 214 -14.19 9.86 14.97
CA PRO A 214 -15.28 9.71 15.91
C PRO A 214 -14.88 10.08 17.34
N TYR A 215 -15.81 10.69 18.07
CA TYR A 215 -15.72 10.86 19.52
C TYR A 215 -16.13 9.55 20.22
N LEU A 216 -15.25 9.02 21.06
CA LEU A 216 -15.49 7.75 21.77
C LEU A 216 -15.81 8.02 23.24
N PHE A 217 -17.07 7.76 23.63
CA PHE A 217 -17.57 7.85 25.00
C PHE A 217 -17.51 6.47 25.67
N GLU A 218 -16.80 6.35 26.80
CA GLU A 218 -16.57 5.04 27.43
C GLU A 218 -17.83 4.52 28.14
N ILE A 219 -18.27 3.30 27.79
CA ILE A 219 -19.46 2.64 28.33
C ILE A 219 -19.15 1.31 29.04
N THR A 220 -17.87 0.96 29.17
CA THR A 220 -17.38 -0.33 29.71
C THR A 220 -18.08 -0.75 31.00
N ASP A 221 -18.04 0.08 32.04
CA ASP A 221 -18.61 -0.26 33.36
C ASP A 221 -20.12 -0.58 33.31
N VAL A 222 -20.86 0.14 32.46
CA VAL A 222 -22.31 -0.03 32.34
C VAL A 222 -22.59 -1.37 31.68
N VAL A 223 -21.92 -1.69 30.58
CA VAL A 223 -22.05 -2.98 29.90
C VAL A 223 -21.69 -4.14 30.83
N GLU A 224 -20.59 -4.02 31.57
CA GLU A 224 -20.19 -5.03 32.57
C GLU A 224 -21.25 -5.18 33.69
N SER A 225 -21.84 -4.07 34.16
CA SER A 225 -22.89 -4.09 35.19
C SER A 225 -24.18 -4.77 34.73
N LEU A 226 -24.46 -4.77 33.42
CA LEU A 226 -25.59 -5.48 32.82
C LEU A 226 -25.34 -6.98 32.66
N GLY A 227 -24.12 -7.46 32.94
CA GLY A 227 -23.75 -8.87 32.80
C GLY A 227 -23.60 -9.33 31.34
N VAL A 228 -23.50 -8.39 30.40
CA VAL A 228 -23.28 -8.67 28.97
C VAL A 228 -21.78 -8.63 28.68
N PRO A 229 -21.22 -9.58 27.89
CA PRO A 229 -19.83 -9.51 27.47
C PRO A 229 -19.54 -8.22 26.68
N LEU A 230 -18.35 -7.64 26.85
CA LEU A 230 -17.95 -6.43 26.10
C LEU A 230 -17.88 -6.66 24.59
N ASP A 231 -17.71 -7.89 24.14
CA ASP A 231 -17.77 -8.34 22.74
C ASP A 231 -19.11 -9.05 22.41
N GLY A 232 -20.14 -8.85 23.24
CA GLY A 232 -21.48 -9.40 23.06
C GLY A 232 -22.41 -8.52 22.21
N ASP A 233 -23.67 -8.95 22.10
CA ASP A 233 -24.71 -8.27 21.34
C ASP A 233 -25.42 -7.21 22.18
N TYR A 234 -25.09 -5.95 21.93
CA TYR A 234 -25.71 -4.76 22.48
C TYR A 234 -25.42 -3.56 21.56
N TYR A 235 -26.26 -2.53 21.66
CA TYR A 235 -26.11 -1.31 20.87
C TYR A 235 -26.32 -0.09 21.77
N VAL A 236 -26.09 1.09 21.20
CA VAL A 236 -26.21 2.36 21.91
C VAL A 236 -27.25 3.25 21.23
N HIS A 237 -28.00 3.97 22.06
CA HIS A 237 -28.94 5.00 21.63
C HIS A 237 -28.57 6.32 22.31
N ALA A 238 -28.89 7.44 21.68
CA ALA A 238 -28.62 8.76 22.24
C ALA A 238 -29.86 9.64 22.19
N ASP A 239 -30.37 10.02 23.37
CA ASP A 239 -31.41 11.05 23.46
C ASP A 239 -30.73 12.41 23.36
N ILE A 240 -31.10 13.19 22.34
CA ILE A 240 -30.51 14.49 22.08
C ILE A 240 -31.52 15.58 22.45
N SER A 241 -31.14 16.42 23.41
CA SER A 241 -31.97 17.54 23.86
C SER A 241 -31.20 18.85 23.75
N ALA A 242 -31.79 19.87 23.15
CA ALA A 242 -31.23 21.22 23.18
C ALA A 242 -31.17 21.73 24.63
N LEU A 243 -30.30 22.70 24.91
CA LEU A 243 -30.14 23.23 26.28
C LEU A 243 -31.42 23.88 26.85
N ASN A 244 -32.35 24.29 25.99
CA ASN A 244 -33.66 24.79 26.39
C ASN A 244 -34.67 23.67 26.76
N GLY A 245 -34.25 22.40 26.72
CA GLY A 245 -35.08 21.22 27.00
C GLY A 245 -35.86 20.68 25.79
N THR A 246 -35.74 21.29 24.60
CA THR A 246 -36.41 20.79 23.40
C THR A 246 -35.72 19.52 22.91
N GLN A 247 -36.48 18.44 22.76
CA GLN A 247 -35.97 17.21 22.17
C GLN A 247 -35.67 17.45 20.69
N LEU A 248 -34.44 17.14 20.28
CA LEU A 248 -34.02 17.20 18.89
C LEU A 248 -34.35 15.87 18.20
N ARG A 249 -34.39 15.90 16.87
CA ARG A 249 -34.59 14.68 16.08
C ARG A 249 -33.36 13.78 16.19
N ASP A 250 -33.60 12.47 16.22
CA ASP A 250 -32.55 11.44 16.33
C ASP A 250 -31.61 11.44 15.12
N ASP A 251 -32.05 11.95 13.96
CA ASP A 251 -31.30 11.98 12.71
C ASP A 251 -30.44 13.25 12.50
N ILE A 252 -30.34 14.11 13.52
CA ILE A 252 -29.51 15.33 13.45
C ILE A 252 -28.03 15.00 13.24
N ILE A 253 -27.56 13.88 13.79
CA ILE A 253 -26.26 13.26 13.54
C ILE A 253 -26.45 11.79 13.15
N PRO A 254 -25.46 11.12 12.55
CA PRO A 254 -25.53 9.68 12.35
C PRO A 254 -25.72 8.93 13.67
N ALA A 255 -26.44 7.81 13.61
CA ALA A 255 -26.67 6.96 14.78
C ALA A 255 -25.33 6.48 15.38
N PRO A 256 -25.19 6.48 16.72
CA PRO A 256 -23.95 6.03 17.35
C PRO A 256 -23.78 4.52 17.23
N THR A 257 -22.53 4.08 17.12
CA THR A 257 -22.17 2.65 17.07
C THR A 257 -21.37 2.26 18.29
N VAL A 258 -21.19 0.95 18.54
CA VAL A 258 -20.31 0.46 19.61
C VAL A 258 -18.93 0.16 19.04
N SER A 259 -17.88 0.74 19.61
CA SER A 259 -16.49 0.37 19.34
C SER A 259 -15.92 -0.46 20.49
N TYR A 260 -15.55 -1.70 20.21
CA TYR A 260 -14.85 -2.58 21.14
C TYR A 260 -13.33 -2.46 20.94
N ILE A 261 -12.58 -2.22 22.02
CA ILE A 261 -11.11 -2.13 21.96
C ILE A 261 -10.51 -3.21 22.87
N PRO A 262 -9.84 -4.24 22.30
CA PRO A 262 -9.20 -5.28 23.10
C PRO A 262 -7.96 -4.74 23.85
N GLY A 263 -7.68 -5.29 25.02
CA GLY A 263 -6.55 -4.87 25.85
C GLY A 263 -5.17 -5.18 25.26
N ARG A 264 -4.25 -4.21 25.23
CA ARG A 264 -2.92 -4.31 24.58
C ARG A 264 -1.91 -5.26 25.25
N ARG A 265 -2.13 -5.66 26.51
CA ARG A 265 -1.15 -6.45 27.29
C ARG A 265 -1.68 -7.84 27.60
N HIS A 266 -1.81 -8.67 26.57
CA HIS A 266 -1.81 -10.11 26.79
C HIS A 266 -1.14 -10.86 25.65
N THR A 267 -0.17 -11.67 26.06
CA THR A 267 0.21 -12.99 25.53
C THR A 267 -0.96 -13.90 25.11
N ASN A 268 -2.21 -13.46 25.29
CA ASN A 268 -3.42 -14.01 24.72
C ASN A 268 -3.68 -13.60 23.27
N GLU A 269 -2.97 -12.67 22.62
CA GLU A 269 -3.05 -12.60 21.14
C GLU A 269 -2.55 -13.91 20.54
N LYS A 270 -1.48 -14.50 21.07
CA LYS A 270 -1.08 -15.87 20.70
C LYS A 270 -2.11 -16.92 21.07
N LYS A 271 -2.92 -16.76 22.14
CA LYS A 271 -4.03 -17.68 22.52
C LYS A 271 -5.31 -17.44 21.71
N LEU A 272 -5.63 -16.21 21.33
CA LEU A 272 -6.75 -15.79 20.51
C LEU A 272 -6.45 -16.17 19.06
N VAL A 273 -5.24 -15.91 18.57
CA VAL A 273 -4.69 -16.50 17.34
C VAL A 273 -4.62 -18.02 17.43
N LYS A 274 -4.38 -18.64 18.61
CA LYS A 274 -4.52 -20.11 18.79
C LYS A 274 -5.99 -20.59 18.79
N LYS A 275 -6.93 -19.80 19.29
CA LYS A 275 -8.37 -20.08 19.38
C LYS A 275 -9.03 -19.88 18.01
N LEU A 276 -8.63 -18.83 17.29
CA LEU A 276 -8.90 -18.57 15.88
C LEU A 276 -8.22 -19.63 14.99
N ARG A 277 -6.96 -20.01 15.22
CA ARG A 277 -6.32 -21.20 14.60
C ARG A 277 -6.95 -22.54 14.98
N ARG A 278 -7.77 -22.61 16.05
CA ARG A 278 -8.60 -23.79 16.38
C ARG A 278 -9.96 -23.73 15.68
N LYS A 279 -10.49 -22.53 15.40
CA LYS A 279 -11.67 -22.29 14.55
C LYS A 279 -11.35 -22.47 13.05
N PHE A 280 -10.14 -22.19 12.61
CA PHE A 280 -9.61 -22.65 11.31
C PHE A 280 -9.17 -24.10 11.46
N PRO A 281 -9.95 -25.09 10.99
CA PRO A 281 -9.61 -26.48 11.22
C PRO A 281 -8.26 -26.82 10.58
N LYS A 282 -7.33 -27.31 11.41
CA LYS A 282 -6.25 -28.17 10.91
C LYS A 282 -6.92 -29.42 10.34
N LYS A 283 -7.01 -29.49 9.01
CA LYS A 283 -7.58 -30.60 8.24
C LYS A 283 -9.08 -30.84 8.49
N LEU A 284 -9.93 -30.13 7.75
CA LEU A 284 -11.24 -30.67 7.38
C LEU A 284 -11.14 -31.05 5.89
N HIS A 285 -11.41 -32.32 5.58
CA HIS A 285 -11.44 -32.89 4.23
C HIS A 285 -12.63 -32.37 3.38
N LYS A 286 -13.08 -31.12 3.58
CA LYS A 286 -14.10 -30.51 2.71
C LYS A 286 -13.38 -29.74 1.59
N ILE A 287 -13.58 -30.20 0.36
CA ILE A 287 -13.09 -29.52 -0.84
C ILE A 287 -14.09 -28.40 -1.14
N PHE A 288 -13.70 -27.15 -0.89
CA PHE A 288 -14.50 -25.98 -1.27
C PHE A 288 -14.22 -25.57 -2.72
N PRO A 289 -15.22 -25.03 -3.45
CA PRO A 289 -15.00 -24.40 -4.74
C PRO A 289 -13.99 -23.26 -4.61
N LYS A 290 -13.01 -23.24 -5.52
CA LYS A 290 -11.95 -22.24 -5.55
C LYS A 290 -12.26 -21.16 -6.57
N ARG A 291 -12.36 -19.91 -6.13
CA ARG A 291 -12.42 -18.73 -6.97
C ARG A 291 -11.04 -18.49 -7.57
N LYS A 292 -10.98 -18.42 -8.90
CA LYS A 292 -9.75 -18.29 -9.69
C LYS A 292 -9.65 -16.92 -10.33
N ASN A 293 -8.44 -16.54 -10.73
CA ASN A 293 -8.27 -15.41 -11.63
C ASN A 293 -8.93 -15.74 -12.98
N VAL A 294 -9.65 -14.79 -13.57
CA VAL A 294 -10.29 -14.90 -14.88
C VAL A 294 -9.31 -15.32 -15.98
N ASN A 295 -8.05 -14.90 -15.86
CA ASN A 295 -6.99 -15.25 -16.81
C ASN A 295 -6.59 -16.74 -16.73
N ASP A 296 -6.73 -17.36 -15.56
CA ASP A 296 -6.33 -18.75 -15.28
C ASP A 296 -7.44 -19.77 -15.61
N LEU A 297 -8.63 -19.30 -16.01
CA LEU A 297 -9.73 -20.17 -16.41
C LEU A 297 -9.39 -20.96 -17.67
N THR A 298 -9.59 -22.27 -17.62
CA THR A 298 -9.48 -23.16 -18.78
C THR A 298 -10.57 -22.89 -19.81
N LYS A 299 -10.37 -23.33 -21.06
CA LYS A 299 -11.39 -23.19 -22.12
C LYS A 299 -12.74 -23.82 -21.74
N LYS A 300 -12.71 -24.95 -21.01
CA LYS A 300 -13.89 -25.65 -20.52
C LYS A 300 -14.61 -24.82 -19.46
N GLU A 301 -13.89 -24.33 -18.46
CA GLU A 301 -14.47 -23.50 -17.38
C GLU A 301 -15.08 -22.20 -17.93
N ARG A 302 -14.42 -21.56 -18.91
CA ARG A 302 -14.96 -20.37 -19.59
C ARG A 302 -16.27 -20.66 -20.31
N LEU A 303 -16.40 -21.83 -20.93
CA LEU A 303 -17.62 -22.24 -21.62
C LEU A 303 -18.74 -22.55 -20.60
N GLU A 304 -18.45 -23.32 -19.55
CA GLU A 304 -19.41 -23.65 -18.48
C GLU A 304 -19.99 -22.38 -17.84
N LEU A 305 -19.13 -21.41 -17.48
CA LEU A 305 -19.57 -20.13 -16.91
C LEU A 305 -20.46 -19.32 -17.87
N ARG A 306 -20.11 -19.27 -19.17
CA ARG A 306 -20.92 -18.57 -20.17
C ARG A 306 -22.31 -19.20 -20.30
N LEU A 307 -22.37 -20.52 -20.40
CA LEU A 307 -23.65 -21.22 -20.50
C LEU A 307 -24.52 -21.03 -19.26
N ALA A 308 -23.92 -21.11 -18.06
CA ALA A 308 -24.64 -20.85 -16.80
C ALA A 308 -25.13 -19.40 -16.72
N MET A 309 -24.31 -18.42 -17.12
CA MET A 309 -24.73 -17.02 -17.15
C MET A 309 -25.89 -16.78 -18.13
N MET A 310 -25.91 -17.47 -19.29
CA MET A 310 -27.05 -17.39 -20.22
C MET A 310 -28.35 -17.95 -19.63
N CYS A 311 -28.25 -19.00 -18.80
CA CYS A 311 -29.39 -19.50 -18.03
C CYS A 311 -29.84 -18.46 -16.99
N PHE A 312 -28.88 -17.92 -16.23
CA PHE A 312 -29.13 -16.99 -15.13
C PHE A 312 -29.78 -15.67 -15.59
N VAL A 313 -29.36 -15.15 -16.74
CA VAL A 313 -29.94 -13.93 -17.34
C VAL A 313 -31.38 -14.16 -17.85
N LYS A 314 -31.69 -15.39 -18.29
CA LYS A 314 -33.03 -15.76 -18.74
C LYS A 314 -33.99 -15.98 -17.59
N ASP A 315 -33.49 -16.29 -16.40
CA ASP A 315 -34.33 -16.46 -15.22
C ASP A 315 -34.95 -15.11 -14.81
N LYS A 316 -36.29 -15.09 -14.73
CA LYS A 316 -37.10 -13.94 -14.31
C LYS A 316 -37.65 -14.12 -12.88
N SER A 317 -37.21 -15.16 -12.18
CA SER A 317 -37.52 -15.37 -10.77
C SER A 317 -36.86 -14.32 -9.86
N MET A 318 -37.18 -14.35 -8.57
CA MET A 318 -36.54 -13.53 -7.54
C MET A 318 -35.03 -13.80 -7.39
N GLN A 319 -34.53 -14.91 -7.94
CA GLN A 319 -33.12 -15.25 -7.99
C GLN A 319 -32.47 -14.96 -9.35
N GLY A 320 -33.21 -14.41 -10.31
CA GLY A 320 -32.72 -14.08 -11.65
C GLY A 320 -31.79 -12.87 -11.67
N TYR A 321 -30.97 -12.76 -12.72
CA TYR A 321 -29.88 -11.77 -12.80
C TYR A 321 -30.37 -10.33 -12.62
N GLN A 322 -31.47 -9.96 -13.28
CA GLN A 322 -31.99 -8.59 -13.25
C GLN A 322 -32.39 -8.17 -11.83
N ILE A 323 -33.12 -9.03 -11.12
CA ILE A 323 -33.54 -8.77 -9.74
C ILE A 323 -32.34 -8.69 -8.80
N LEU A 324 -31.35 -9.56 -8.96
CA LEU A 324 -30.12 -9.51 -8.15
C LEU A 324 -29.31 -8.23 -8.44
N ALA A 325 -29.24 -7.80 -9.70
CA ALA A 325 -28.59 -6.55 -10.08
C ALA A 325 -29.30 -5.33 -9.45
N GLU A 326 -30.63 -5.35 -9.33
CA GLU A 326 -31.39 -4.27 -8.69
C GLU A 326 -31.11 -4.10 -7.19
N TYR A 327 -30.57 -5.11 -6.49
CA TYR A 327 -30.32 -5.06 -5.03
C TYR A 327 -29.42 -3.89 -4.60
N SER A 328 -28.59 -3.39 -5.53
CA SER A 328 -27.56 -2.39 -5.26
C SER A 328 -28.04 -0.94 -5.22
N GLY A 329 -29.13 -0.60 -5.92
CA GLY A 329 -29.49 0.79 -6.21
C GLY A 329 -30.94 1.04 -6.64
N LEU A 330 -31.64 0.05 -7.20
CA LEU A 330 -33.00 0.24 -7.72
C LEU A 330 -34.07 -0.42 -6.86
N LEU A 331 -33.74 -1.50 -6.15
CA LEU A 331 -34.69 -2.25 -5.33
C LEU A 331 -34.93 -1.56 -3.98
N LYS A 332 -36.02 -0.81 -3.90
CA LYS A 332 -36.45 -0.10 -2.69
C LYS A 332 -37.22 -1.04 -1.76
N LYS A 333 -36.50 -1.81 -0.95
CA LYS A 333 -37.11 -2.76 0.00
C LYS A 333 -36.73 -2.54 1.47
N CYS A 334 -35.88 -1.54 1.74
CA CYS A 334 -35.43 -1.22 3.08
C CYS A 334 -36.16 0.02 3.64
N PRO A 335 -36.51 0.07 4.95
CA PRO A 335 -36.22 -0.94 5.98
C PRO A 335 -37.11 -2.19 5.87
N GLN A 336 -38.32 -2.06 5.32
CA GLN A 336 -39.21 -3.16 4.98
C GLN A 336 -39.96 -2.85 3.67
N PRO A 337 -40.37 -3.88 2.89
CA PRO A 337 -41.09 -3.68 1.63
C PRO A 337 -42.43 -2.93 1.78
N GLU A 338 -43.03 -2.93 2.96
CA GLU A 338 -44.33 -2.28 3.21
C GLU A 338 -44.19 -0.87 3.80
N SER A 339 -42.96 -0.38 3.98
CA SER A 339 -42.70 0.94 4.55
C SER A 339 -43.19 2.06 3.63
N THR A 340 -43.72 3.14 4.22
CA THR A 340 -44.08 4.37 3.50
C THR A 340 -42.87 5.10 2.91
N TYR A 341 -41.67 4.87 3.45
CA TYR A 341 -40.41 5.44 2.98
C TYR A 341 -39.40 4.32 2.68
N GLN A 342 -39.49 3.76 1.48
CA GLN A 342 -38.54 2.74 1.03
C GLN A 342 -37.26 3.37 0.46
N ARG A 343 -36.13 2.75 0.76
CA ARG A 343 -34.79 3.10 0.28
C ARG A 343 -34.06 1.87 -0.23
N VAL A 344 -32.93 2.12 -0.90
CA VAL A 344 -32.01 1.08 -1.36
C VAL A 344 -31.43 0.32 -0.17
N CYS A 345 -31.24 -1.00 -0.33
CA CYS A 345 -30.75 -1.86 0.75
C CYS A 345 -29.21 -1.93 0.85
N ARG A 346 -28.48 -1.61 -0.23
CA ARG A 346 -27.03 -1.53 -0.21
C ARG A 346 -26.57 -0.38 0.71
N LEU A 347 -25.60 -0.70 1.55
CA LEU A 347 -24.99 0.25 2.49
C LEU A 347 -23.65 0.70 1.92
N HIS A 348 -23.53 2.01 1.69
CA HIS A 348 -22.30 2.71 1.28
C HIS A 348 -21.85 3.62 2.39
N GLY A 349 -20.54 3.92 2.44
CA GLY A 349 -20.02 4.83 3.44
C GLY A 349 -20.15 4.30 4.87
N ASN A 350 -20.19 2.98 5.02
CA ASN A 350 -20.44 2.29 6.28
C ASN A 350 -19.53 1.05 6.34
N PRO A 351 -18.85 0.78 7.46
CA PRO A 351 -17.93 -0.36 7.55
C PRO A 351 -18.55 -1.75 7.34
N VAL A 352 -19.88 -1.90 7.32
CA VAL A 352 -20.53 -3.16 6.89
C VAL A 352 -20.56 -3.37 5.37
N PHE A 353 -20.11 -2.38 4.57
CA PHE A 353 -20.07 -2.43 3.10
C PHE A 353 -19.41 -3.72 2.58
N LEU A 354 -18.22 -4.08 3.07
CA LEU A 354 -17.51 -5.29 2.62
C LEU A 354 -18.29 -6.58 2.93
N HIS A 355 -19.01 -6.62 4.04
CA HIS A 355 -19.83 -7.75 4.45
C HIS A 355 -21.04 -7.90 3.49
N TRP A 356 -21.70 -6.79 3.19
CA TRP A 356 -22.81 -6.77 2.23
C TRP A 356 -22.37 -7.23 0.84
N ASN A 357 -21.27 -6.70 0.31
CA ASN A 357 -20.78 -7.09 -1.02
C ASN A 357 -20.35 -8.57 -1.06
N ARG A 358 -19.76 -9.10 0.02
CA ARG A 358 -19.42 -10.54 0.10
C ARG A 358 -20.67 -11.43 -0.02
N LEU A 359 -21.76 -11.08 0.66
CA LEU A 359 -23.03 -11.82 0.54
C LEU A 359 -23.64 -11.68 -0.86
N ALA A 360 -23.61 -10.48 -1.45
CA ALA A 360 -24.09 -10.26 -2.82
C ALA A 360 -23.33 -11.14 -3.83
N VAL A 361 -22.00 -11.15 -3.75
CA VAL A 361 -21.13 -12.00 -4.59
C VAL A 361 -21.43 -13.48 -4.37
N LYS A 362 -21.68 -13.90 -3.11
CA LYS A 362 -22.03 -15.29 -2.81
C LYS A 362 -23.41 -15.67 -3.37
N GLN A 363 -24.39 -14.76 -3.32
CA GLN A 363 -25.70 -14.98 -3.92
C GLN A 363 -25.58 -15.15 -5.43
N PHE A 364 -24.82 -14.29 -6.10
CA PHE A 364 -24.52 -14.38 -7.53
C PHE A 364 -23.87 -15.72 -7.90
N GLU A 365 -22.86 -16.15 -7.14
CA GLU A 365 -22.18 -17.43 -7.34
C GLU A 365 -23.15 -18.62 -7.19
N ASN A 366 -24.04 -18.59 -6.20
CA ASN A 366 -25.02 -19.65 -6.01
C ASN A 366 -26.05 -19.69 -7.15
N SER A 367 -26.55 -18.55 -7.63
CA SER A 367 -27.45 -18.49 -8.79
C SER A 367 -26.81 -19.06 -10.05
N LEU A 368 -25.53 -18.78 -10.29
CA LEU A 368 -24.79 -19.43 -11.37
C LEU A 368 -24.71 -20.96 -11.19
N SER A 369 -24.42 -21.41 -9.97
CA SER A 369 -24.33 -22.84 -9.65
C SER A 369 -25.66 -23.57 -9.87
N GLU A 370 -26.80 -22.93 -9.56
CA GLU A 370 -28.14 -23.49 -9.84
C GLU A 370 -28.40 -23.62 -11.34
N CYS A 371 -27.78 -22.76 -12.15
CA CYS A 371 -27.74 -22.88 -13.61
C CYS A 371 -26.70 -23.90 -14.13
N GLY A 372 -26.13 -24.74 -13.26
CA GLY A 372 -25.38 -25.95 -13.64
C GLY A 372 -23.87 -25.78 -13.85
N THR A 373 -23.26 -24.67 -13.43
CA THR A 373 -21.79 -24.54 -13.43
C THR A 373 -21.16 -25.18 -12.19
N SER A 374 -20.03 -25.86 -12.38
CA SER A 374 -19.17 -26.33 -11.29
C SER A 374 -18.08 -25.33 -10.91
N VAL A 375 -17.94 -24.27 -11.70
CA VAL A 375 -16.89 -23.25 -11.58
C VAL A 375 -17.36 -22.17 -10.62
N ALA A 376 -16.56 -21.91 -9.58
CA ALA A 376 -16.78 -20.78 -8.67
C ALA A 376 -16.69 -19.45 -9.42
N LEU A 377 -17.30 -18.38 -8.88
CA LEU A 377 -17.20 -17.08 -9.52
C LEU A 377 -15.72 -16.64 -9.58
N PRO A 378 -15.18 -16.32 -10.77
CA PRO A 378 -13.79 -15.88 -10.89
C PRO A 378 -13.65 -14.41 -10.47
N TYR A 379 -12.42 -13.98 -10.19
CA TYR A 379 -12.07 -12.59 -9.93
C TYR A 379 -11.15 -12.08 -11.04
N TRP A 380 -11.15 -10.77 -11.29
CA TRP A 380 -10.13 -10.15 -12.14
C TRP A 380 -9.12 -9.40 -11.28
N ASP A 381 -7.89 -9.89 -11.26
CA ASP A 381 -6.79 -9.22 -10.55
C ASP A 381 -6.28 -8.01 -11.34
N TRP A 382 -6.71 -6.83 -10.92
CA TRP A 382 -6.23 -5.55 -11.45
C TRP A 382 -5.05 -4.99 -10.65
N THR A 383 -4.52 -5.73 -9.67
CA THR A 383 -3.25 -5.37 -9.00
C THR A 383 -2.03 -5.62 -9.88
N ASP A 384 -2.20 -6.46 -10.90
CA ASP A 384 -1.25 -6.61 -12.00
C ASP A 384 -1.32 -5.39 -12.92
N PRO A 385 -0.20 -4.93 -13.52
CA PRO A 385 -0.26 -3.92 -14.56
C PRO A 385 -1.13 -4.42 -15.73
N VAL A 386 -2.32 -3.84 -15.91
CA VAL A 386 -3.26 -4.27 -16.95
C VAL A 386 -3.34 -3.23 -18.05
N ASN A 387 -3.06 -3.66 -19.29
CA ASN A 387 -3.18 -2.80 -20.46
C ASN A 387 -4.53 -2.97 -21.19
N THR A 388 -5.26 -4.06 -20.93
CA THR A 388 -6.53 -4.38 -21.62
C THR A 388 -7.46 -5.24 -20.76
N ILE A 389 -8.78 -5.06 -20.89
CA ILE A 389 -9.79 -5.94 -20.28
C ILE A 389 -9.61 -7.40 -20.77
N PRO A 390 -9.63 -8.41 -19.87
CA PRO A 390 -9.47 -9.82 -20.24
C PRO A 390 -10.40 -10.27 -21.37
N LEU A 391 -9.89 -11.03 -22.34
CA LEU A 391 -10.64 -11.50 -23.52
C LEU A 391 -11.93 -12.27 -23.16
N PHE A 392 -11.95 -12.92 -22.00
CA PHE A 392 -13.16 -13.57 -21.48
C PHE A 392 -14.32 -12.58 -21.29
N LEU A 393 -13.99 -11.36 -20.85
CA LEU A 393 -14.92 -10.27 -20.54
C LEU A 393 -15.10 -9.33 -21.74
N SER A 394 -14.12 -9.17 -22.64
CA SER A 394 -14.20 -8.18 -23.73
C SER A 394 -14.73 -8.73 -25.06
N ASN A 395 -14.55 -10.01 -25.39
CA ASN A 395 -15.03 -10.56 -26.66
C ASN A 395 -16.56 -10.52 -26.75
N HIS A 396 -17.10 -9.93 -27.82
CA HIS A 396 -18.56 -9.85 -28.06
C HIS A 396 -19.25 -11.21 -28.21
N SER A 397 -18.52 -12.22 -28.71
CA SER A 397 -19.08 -13.52 -29.01
C SER A 397 -18.12 -14.66 -28.67
N PHE A 398 -18.66 -15.86 -28.58
CA PHE A 398 -17.91 -17.09 -28.37
C PHE A 398 -18.48 -18.23 -29.21
N TYR A 399 -17.63 -19.22 -29.51
CA TYR A 399 -18.06 -20.44 -30.20
C TYR A 399 -18.57 -21.47 -29.19
N ASP A 400 -19.80 -21.93 -29.38
CA ASP A 400 -20.45 -22.99 -28.61
C ASP A 400 -20.25 -24.33 -29.35
N PRO A 401 -19.38 -25.24 -28.84
CA PRO A 401 -19.06 -26.49 -29.53
C PRO A 401 -20.22 -27.48 -29.55
N ASP A 402 -21.14 -27.42 -28.59
CA ASP A 402 -22.28 -28.34 -28.50
C ASP A 402 -23.32 -28.02 -29.58
N TRP A 403 -23.51 -26.73 -29.86
CA TRP A 403 -24.45 -26.23 -30.87
C TRP A 403 -23.79 -25.84 -32.20
N LYS A 404 -22.46 -25.92 -32.28
CA LYS A 404 -21.63 -25.56 -33.45
C LYS A 404 -21.90 -24.16 -34.02
N GLN A 405 -22.25 -23.20 -33.17
CA GLN A 405 -22.63 -21.84 -33.58
C GLN A 405 -21.91 -20.77 -32.75
N LEU A 406 -21.80 -19.58 -33.33
CA LEU A 406 -21.31 -18.39 -32.62
C LEU A 406 -22.47 -17.79 -31.81
N ARG A 407 -22.26 -17.54 -30.52
CA ARG A 407 -23.25 -16.96 -29.60
C ARG A 407 -22.71 -15.70 -28.95
N LEU A 408 -23.60 -14.80 -28.53
CA LEU A 408 -23.24 -13.60 -27.77
C LEU A 408 -22.64 -13.97 -26.42
N ASN A 409 -21.58 -13.27 -26.02
CA ASN A 409 -20.92 -13.48 -24.74
C ASN A 409 -21.67 -12.73 -23.63
N PRO A 410 -22.34 -13.42 -22.69
CA PRO A 410 -23.15 -12.77 -21.65
C PRO A 410 -22.31 -12.03 -20.60
N PHE A 411 -20.98 -12.16 -20.60
CA PHE A 411 -20.09 -11.38 -19.74
C PHE A 411 -19.52 -10.13 -20.42
N SER A 412 -19.79 -9.94 -21.71
CA SER A 412 -19.32 -8.76 -22.45
C SER A 412 -20.31 -7.63 -22.37
N ARG A 413 -21.59 -7.92 -22.65
CA ARG A 413 -22.69 -6.97 -22.61
C ARG A 413 -23.99 -7.71 -22.29
N LEU A 414 -24.91 -7.03 -21.61
CA LEU A 414 -26.25 -7.51 -21.32
C LEU A 414 -27.27 -6.39 -21.49
N SER A 415 -28.49 -6.75 -21.88
CA SER A 415 -29.63 -5.84 -21.93
C SER A 415 -30.18 -5.58 -20.53
N VAL A 416 -30.57 -4.34 -20.26
CA VAL A 416 -31.26 -3.96 -19.01
C VAL A 416 -32.76 -3.91 -19.30
N ASP A 417 -33.54 -4.75 -18.62
CA ASP A 417 -34.94 -5.03 -19.00
C ASP A 417 -35.89 -3.81 -18.93
N PHE A 418 -35.60 -2.84 -18.05
CA PHE A 418 -36.45 -1.66 -17.83
C PHE A 418 -35.95 -0.39 -18.53
N MET A 419 -34.75 -0.40 -19.12
CA MET A 419 -34.23 0.72 -19.93
C MET A 419 -34.74 0.58 -21.38
N SER A 420 -34.76 1.67 -22.13
CA SER A 420 -35.31 1.68 -23.49
C SER A 420 -34.59 0.68 -24.42
N TYR A 421 -35.31 0.15 -25.42
CA TYR A 421 -34.79 -0.83 -26.39
C TYR A 421 -33.52 -0.27 -27.07
N ASN A 422 -32.34 -0.76 -26.65
CA ASN A 422 -30.99 -0.65 -27.24
C ASN A 422 -29.86 -0.18 -26.29
N GLU A 423 -30.12 0.09 -25.01
CA GLU A 423 -29.04 0.38 -24.05
C GLU A 423 -28.44 -0.92 -23.48
N GLU A 424 -27.23 -1.25 -23.93
CA GLU A 424 -26.42 -2.36 -23.42
C GLU A 424 -25.39 -1.83 -22.42
N ALA A 425 -25.15 -2.58 -21.34
CA ALA A 425 -23.96 -2.36 -20.50
C ALA A 425 -22.70 -2.45 -21.38
N SER A 426 -22.09 -1.31 -21.65
CA SER A 426 -20.91 -1.18 -22.51
C SER A 426 -19.74 -0.59 -21.73
N ARG A 427 -18.51 -0.76 -22.23
CA ARG A 427 -17.27 -0.48 -21.48
C ARG A 427 -16.36 0.45 -22.26
N ASN A 428 -15.69 1.34 -21.54
CA ASN A 428 -14.68 2.20 -22.13
C ASN A 428 -13.36 1.42 -22.29
N THR A 429 -12.76 1.49 -23.47
CA THR A 429 -11.47 0.85 -23.78
C THR A 429 -10.33 1.84 -24.07
N GLU A 430 -10.64 3.14 -24.15
CA GLU A 430 -9.69 4.20 -24.55
C GLU A 430 -8.93 4.81 -23.35
N TRP A 431 -9.52 4.85 -22.15
CA TRP A 431 -8.94 5.55 -20.97
C TRP A 431 -8.09 4.67 -20.04
N VAL A 432 -7.96 3.37 -20.32
CA VAL A 432 -7.25 2.40 -19.45
C VAL A 432 -5.76 2.77 -19.30
N THR A 433 -5.14 3.32 -20.35
CA THR A 433 -3.73 3.74 -20.36
C THR A 433 -3.45 5.05 -19.62
N GLU A 434 -4.44 5.94 -19.47
CA GLU A 434 -4.24 7.29 -18.89
C GLU A 434 -4.36 7.29 -17.36
N TYR A 435 -5.21 6.43 -16.77
CA TYR A 435 -5.39 6.34 -15.31
C TYR A 435 -4.45 5.36 -14.60
N LEU A 436 -3.86 4.40 -15.31
CA LEU A 436 -3.01 3.39 -14.69
C LEU A 436 -1.56 3.83 -14.52
N GLY A 437 -1.13 4.91 -15.18
CA GLY A 437 0.18 5.55 -14.96
C GLY A 437 1.38 4.67 -15.33
N ASP A 438 2.45 5.31 -15.76
CA ASP A 438 3.73 4.68 -16.13
C ASP A 438 4.58 4.33 -14.88
N GLU A 439 3.94 4.13 -13.72
CA GLU A 439 4.61 3.63 -12.52
C GLU A 439 4.57 2.11 -12.50
N LYS A 440 5.69 1.49 -12.11
CA LYS A 440 5.94 0.03 -12.01
C LYS A 440 4.83 -0.80 -11.35
N HIS A 441 3.93 -0.16 -10.61
CA HIS A 441 2.66 -0.69 -10.16
C HIS A 441 1.61 0.38 -10.38
N GLY A 442 0.48 0.07 -11.02
CA GLY A 442 -0.49 1.10 -11.40
C GLY A 442 -0.98 1.91 -10.20
N ALA A 443 -1.46 3.14 -10.41
CA ALA A 443 -1.87 4.08 -9.35
C ALA A 443 -2.80 3.44 -8.28
N LEU A 444 -3.67 2.51 -8.71
CA LEU A 444 -4.56 1.74 -7.82
C LEU A 444 -3.80 0.83 -6.85
N PHE A 445 -2.67 0.25 -7.25
CA PHE A 445 -1.86 -0.63 -6.41
C PHE A 445 -1.13 0.13 -5.30
N SER A 446 -0.59 1.30 -5.60
CA SER A 446 0.05 2.14 -4.57
C SER A 446 -0.94 2.54 -3.48
N GLN A 447 -2.15 2.96 -3.86
CA GLN A 447 -3.23 3.26 -2.92
C GLN A 447 -3.72 1.99 -2.18
N LEU A 448 -3.72 0.83 -2.84
CA LEU A 448 -4.05 -0.46 -2.20
C LEU A 448 -3.05 -0.84 -1.10
N LEU A 449 -1.75 -0.57 -1.29
CA LEU A 449 -0.75 -0.79 -0.22
C LEU A 449 -1.07 0.06 1.02
N LEU A 450 -1.58 1.27 0.84
CA LEU A 450 -2.03 2.12 1.95
C LEU A 450 -3.27 1.54 2.65
N ALA A 451 -4.19 0.91 1.92
CA ALA A 451 -5.28 0.16 2.55
C ALA A 451 -4.73 -1.01 3.39
N PHE A 452 -3.86 -1.85 2.82
CA PHE A 452 -3.25 -2.96 3.54
C PHE A 452 -2.38 -2.55 4.73
N GLU A 453 -1.84 -1.34 4.72
CA GLU A 453 -1.10 -0.79 5.84
C GLU A 453 -1.95 -0.66 7.11
N GLN A 454 -3.25 -0.39 6.99
CA GLN A 454 -4.10 -0.12 8.14
C GLN A 454 -4.26 -1.37 9.02
N GLU A 455 -4.18 -1.15 10.34
CA GLU A 455 -4.29 -2.19 11.37
C GLU A 455 -5.71 -2.29 11.95
N ASP A 456 -6.48 -1.20 11.91
CA ASP A 456 -7.89 -1.15 12.28
C ASP A 456 -8.77 -1.45 11.06
N PHE A 457 -9.89 -2.18 11.28
CA PHE A 457 -10.77 -2.58 10.19
C PHE A 457 -11.45 -1.39 9.52
N CYS A 458 -11.95 -0.40 10.26
CA CYS A 458 -12.63 0.75 9.67
C CYS A 458 -11.65 1.64 8.90
N ASP A 459 -10.42 1.80 9.43
CA ASP A 459 -9.36 2.49 8.68
C ASP A 459 -9.03 1.75 7.36
N PHE A 460 -9.01 0.40 7.34
CA PHE A 460 -8.81 -0.41 6.13
C PHE A 460 -9.99 -0.29 5.15
N GLU A 461 -11.21 -0.39 5.66
CA GLU A 461 -12.45 -0.47 4.90
C GLU A 461 -12.66 0.79 4.06
N ILE A 462 -12.52 1.99 4.65
CA ILE A 462 -12.69 3.27 3.95
C ILE A 462 -11.72 3.40 2.78
N GLN A 463 -10.46 2.99 2.99
CA GLN A 463 -9.43 3.04 1.96
C GLN A 463 -9.78 2.10 0.79
N LEU A 464 -10.36 0.93 1.09
CA LEU A 464 -10.74 -0.05 0.08
C LEU A 464 -12.04 0.33 -0.64
N GLU A 465 -13.08 0.82 0.06
CA GLU A 465 -14.37 1.23 -0.53
C GLU A 465 -14.16 2.37 -1.54
N VAL A 466 -13.39 3.39 -1.18
CA VAL A 466 -13.13 4.52 -2.09
C VAL A 466 -12.21 4.11 -3.23
N LEU A 467 -11.23 3.25 -2.99
CA LEU A 467 -10.35 2.74 -4.04
C LEU A 467 -11.11 1.93 -5.10
N GLN A 468 -12.02 1.05 -4.68
CA GLN A 468 -12.81 0.27 -5.63
C GLN A 468 -13.79 1.13 -6.44
N ASN A 469 -14.19 2.30 -5.93
CA ASN A 469 -14.98 3.25 -6.70
C ASN A 469 -14.23 3.76 -7.96
N SER A 470 -12.92 4.01 -7.83
CA SER A 470 -12.09 4.45 -8.96
C SER A 470 -12.01 3.42 -10.09
N PHE A 471 -12.16 2.12 -9.80
CA PHE A 471 -12.12 1.08 -10.83
C PHE A 471 -13.29 1.20 -11.82
N TYR A 472 -14.50 1.39 -11.32
CA TYR A 472 -15.70 1.47 -12.16
C TYR A 472 -15.66 2.69 -13.08
N ASN A 473 -15.11 3.81 -12.61
CA ASN A 473 -14.86 5.01 -13.42
C ASN A 473 -13.97 4.75 -14.64
N ILE A 474 -13.00 3.84 -14.51
CA ILE A 474 -12.03 3.55 -15.57
C ILE A 474 -12.66 2.67 -16.67
N PHE A 475 -13.50 1.71 -16.28
CA PHE A 475 -13.95 0.64 -17.19
C PHE A 475 -15.40 0.75 -17.66
N LEU A 476 -16.28 1.41 -16.91
CA LEU A 476 -17.69 1.56 -17.29
C LEU A 476 -17.91 2.84 -18.08
N VAL A 477 -18.90 2.86 -18.97
CA VAL A 477 -19.38 4.09 -19.62
C VAL A 477 -20.18 4.94 -18.62
N PRO A 478 -20.27 6.28 -18.81
CA PRO A 478 -20.88 7.20 -17.84
C PRO A 478 -22.27 6.79 -17.33
N GLU A 479 -23.11 6.20 -18.18
CA GLU A 479 -24.46 5.74 -17.83
C GLU A 479 -24.43 4.66 -16.74
N PHE A 480 -23.42 3.79 -16.76
CA PHE A 480 -23.20 2.72 -15.80
C PHE A 480 -22.24 3.12 -14.66
N GLN A 481 -21.70 4.34 -14.67
CA GLN A 481 -20.93 4.94 -13.57
C GLN A 481 -21.85 5.57 -12.52
N THR A 482 -22.97 4.93 -12.22
CA THR A 482 -23.91 5.38 -11.18
C THR A 482 -24.23 4.22 -10.25
N LEU A 483 -24.56 4.54 -9.00
CA LEU A 483 -24.93 3.53 -7.99
C LEU A 483 -26.07 2.62 -8.46
N ASP A 484 -27.01 3.18 -9.22
CA ASP A 484 -28.22 2.50 -9.66
C ASP A 484 -27.99 1.49 -10.80
N HIS A 485 -26.97 1.70 -11.62
CA HIS A 485 -26.79 0.95 -12.86
C HIS A 485 -25.51 0.08 -12.89
N MET A 486 -24.50 0.36 -12.06
CA MET A 486 -23.20 -0.32 -12.13
C MET A 486 -23.27 -1.86 -12.04
N THR A 487 -24.24 -2.39 -11.30
CA THR A 487 -24.39 -3.83 -11.03
C THR A 487 -25.01 -4.63 -12.16
N PHE A 488 -25.57 -3.94 -13.15
CA PHE A 488 -26.10 -4.55 -14.36
C PHE A 488 -24.99 -4.93 -15.36
N ASP A 489 -23.78 -4.39 -15.24
CA ASP A 489 -22.62 -4.87 -15.98
C ASP A 489 -22.01 -6.12 -15.30
N PRO A 490 -21.87 -7.27 -15.98
CA PRO A 490 -21.22 -8.46 -15.43
C PRO A 490 -19.81 -8.27 -14.87
N LEU A 491 -19.08 -7.23 -15.33
CA LEU A 491 -17.76 -6.85 -14.82
C LEU A 491 -17.82 -6.53 -13.33
N PHE A 492 -18.92 -5.92 -12.87
CA PHE A 492 -19.12 -5.56 -11.48
C PHE A 492 -18.93 -6.75 -10.55
N TRP A 493 -19.46 -7.92 -10.92
CA TRP A 493 -19.40 -9.11 -10.09
C TRP A 493 -18.01 -9.72 -10.02
N MET A 494 -17.25 -9.67 -11.12
CA MET A 494 -15.85 -10.12 -11.16
C MET A 494 -14.93 -9.18 -10.36
N HIS A 495 -15.22 -7.87 -10.43
CA HIS A 495 -14.52 -6.86 -9.66
C HIS A 495 -14.84 -6.97 -8.16
N SER A 496 -16.12 -7.06 -7.80
CA SER A 496 -16.56 -7.22 -6.41
C SER A 496 -15.98 -8.49 -5.77
N ASN A 497 -15.81 -9.55 -6.55
CA ASN A 497 -15.12 -10.75 -6.11
C ASN A 497 -13.60 -10.55 -5.91
N GLN A 498 -12.96 -9.68 -6.69
CA GLN A 498 -11.59 -9.22 -6.40
C GLN A 498 -11.54 -8.37 -5.12
N VAL A 499 -12.50 -7.48 -4.88
CA VAL A 499 -12.59 -6.72 -3.62
C VAL A 499 -12.72 -7.66 -2.41
N ASP A 500 -13.56 -8.68 -2.50
CA ASP A 500 -13.68 -9.73 -1.49
C ASP A 500 -12.36 -10.48 -1.25
N ARG A 501 -11.62 -10.77 -2.33
CA ARG A 501 -10.28 -11.35 -2.25
C ARG A 501 -9.27 -10.45 -1.57
N LEU A 502 -9.32 -9.14 -1.83
CA LEU A 502 -8.46 -8.15 -1.16
C LEU A 502 -8.77 -8.10 0.34
N TRP A 503 -10.04 -8.15 0.73
CA TRP A 503 -10.41 -8.29 2.15
C TRP A 503 -9.88 -9.59 2.77
N ALA A 504 -10.02 -10.73 2.10
CA ALA A 504 -9.44 -12.00 2.57
C ALA A 504 -7.90 -11.95 2.71
N THR A 505 -7.23 -11.20 1.82
CA THR A 505 -5.79 -10.95 1.88
C THR A 505 -5.42 -10.10 3.09
N TRP A 506 -6.20 -9.05 3.40
CA TRP A 506 -6.02 -8.25 4.61
C TRP A 506 -6.28 -9.06 5.88
N GLN A 507 -7.32 -9.90 5.91
CA GLN A 507 -7.56 -10.83 7.03
C GLN A 507 -6.32 -11.73 7.26
N ALA A 508 -5.74 -12.29 6.20
CA ALA A 508 -4.50 -13.09 6.28
C ALA A 508 -3.29 -12.28 6.77
N LEU A 509 -3.17 -11.02 6.35
CA LEU A 509 -2.13 -10.10 6.80
C LEU A 509 -2.25 -9.76 8.29
N GLN A 510 -3.46 -9.52 8.79
CA GLN A 510 -3.70 -9.30 10.23
C GLN A 510 -3.29 -10.53 11.06
N PHE A 511 -3.61 -11.74 10.59
CA PHE A 511 -3.14 -12.97 11.23
C PHE A 511 -1.60 -13.09 11.23
N HIS A 512 -0.94 -12.66 10.15
CA HIS A 512 0.51 -12.60 10.09
C HIS A 512 1.10 -11.59 11.10
N ARG A 513 0.46 -10.43 11.25
CA ARG A 513 0.81 -9.39 12.24
C ARG A 513 0.51 -9.79 13.70
N GLY A 514 -0.31 -10.81 13.91
CA GLY A 514 -0.79 -11.21 15.24
C GLY A 514 -1.96 -10.37 15.75
N LEU A 515 -2.58 -9.57 14.88
CA LEU A 515 -3.69 -8.67 15.20
C LEU A 515 -5.05 -9.33 14.92
N SER A 516 -6.11 -8.73 15.46
CA SER A 516 -7.49 -9.08 15.10
C SER A 516 -7.83 -8.59 13.70
N SER A 517 -8.58 -9.40 12.95
CA SER A 517 -9.21 -8.98 11.69
C SER A 517 -10.70 -8.67 11.86
N ALA A 518 -11.24 -8.73 13.08
CA ALA A 518 -12.64 -8.42 13.37
C ALA A 518 -12.91 -6.91 13.24
N ALA A 519 -14.13 -6.58 12.84
CA ALA A 519 -14.61 -5.20 12.67
C ALA A 519 -15.00 -4.55 14.00
N ASN A 520 -14.10 -4.58 14.99
CA ASN A 520 -14.38 -4.16 16.36
C ASN A 520 -14.76 -2.67 16.48
N CYS A 521 -14.42 -1.84 15.48
CA CYS A 521 -14.77 -0.42 15.43
C CYS A 521 -16.28 -0.15 15.29
N ILE A 522 -17.05 -1.11 14.78
CA ILE A 522 -18.51 -1.06 14.59
C ILE A 522 -19.20 -2.31 15.17
N HIS A 523 -18.78 -2.73 16.36
CA HIS A 523 -19.16 -3.97 17.01
C HIS A 523 -20.69 -4.18 17.08
N SER A 524 -21.47 -3.14 17.37
CA SER A 524 -22.95 -3.22 17.39
C SER A 524 -23.55 -3.64 16.05
N ASP A 525 -22.96 -3.16 14.95
CA ASP A 525 -23.51 -3.34 13.62
C ASP A 525 -23.25 -4.75 13.10
N LEU A 526 -22.33 -5.50 13.72
CA LEU A 526 -22.02 -6.88 13.35
C LEU A 526 -23.14 -7.87 13.70
N HIS A 527 -24.04 -7.47 14.59
CA HIS A 527 -25.18 -8.27 15.02
C HIS A 527 -26.47 -7.91 14.27
N HIS A 528 -26.48 -6.79 13.53
CA HIS A 528 -27.62 -6.38 12.72
C HIS A 528 -27.68 -7.17 11.40
N PRO A 529 -28.78 -7.90 11.10
CA PRO A 529 -28.89 -8.65 9.86
C PRO A 529 -28.91 -7.75 8.62
N LEU A 530 -28.06 -8.07 7.64
CA LEU A 530 -27.95 -7.34 6.37
C LEU A 530 -29.16 -7.61 5.48
N LYS A 531 -29.77 -6.54 5.00
CA LYS A 531 -30.88 -6.59 4.05
C LYS A 531 -30.38 -6.45 2.60
N PRO A 532 -31.02 -7.09 1.61
CA PRO A 532 -32.23 -7.91 1.73
C PRO A 532 -31.95 -9.39 2.12
N PHE A 533 -30.69 -9.76 2.40
CA PHE A 533 -30.32 -11.16 2.66
C PHE A 533 -31.07 -11.77 3.86
N ALA A 534 -31.36 -10.96 4.88
CA ALA A 534 -32.11 -11.36 6.07
C ALA A 534 -33.64 -11.45 5.87
N ASP A 535 -34.18 -11.06 4.71
CA ASP A 535 -35.60 -11.20 4.42
C ASP A 535 -35.88 -12.58 3.84
N GLY A 536 -36.68 -13.40 4.54
CA GLY A 536 -37.02 -14.74 4.08
C GLY A 536 -37.84 -14.76 2.77
N PRO A 537 -38.26 -15.94 2.30
CA PRO A 537 -39.10 -16.07 1.11
C PRO A 537 -40.36 -15.18 1.20
N PRO A 538 -40.75 -14.46 0.12
CA PRO A 538 -40.26 -14.59 -1.25
C PRO A 538 -39.03 -13.71 -1.61
N ILE A 539 -38.46 -12.95 -0.67
CA ILE A 539 -37.43 -11.94 -0.97
C ILE A 539 -36.06 -12.57 -1.20
N ASN A 540 -35.53 -13.27 -0.20
CA ASN A 540 -34.35 -14.10 -0.33
C ASN A 540 -34.74 -15.57 -0.17
N THR A 541 -34.47 -16.37 -1.19
CA THR A 541 -34.68 -17.83 -1.17
C THR A 541 -33.37 -18.60 -1.04
N ASN A 542 -32.23 -17.92 -1.01
CA ASN A 542 -30.92 -18.52 -0.87
C ASN A 542 -30.58 -18.77 0.62
N LEU A 543 -30.66 -20.05 1.04
CA LEU A 543 -30.48 -20.48 2.42
C LEU A 543 -29.14 -20.02 3.05
N ILE A 544 -28.03 -20.12 2.32
CA ILE A 544 -26.70 -19.75 2.85
C ILE A 544 -26.65 -18.27 3.21
N THR A 545 -27.08 -17.40 2.29
CA THR A 545 -27.06 -15.96 2.53
C THR A 545 -28.10 -15.49 3.55
N PHE A 546 -29.21 -16.24 3.69
CA PHE A 546 -30.22 -15.99 4.71
C PHE A 546 -29.73 -16.35 6.12
N GLU A 547 -29.18 -17.57 6.29
CA GLU A 547 -28.65 -18.08 7.57
C GLU A 547 -27.43 -17.28 8.07
N HIS A 548 -26.64 -16.74 7.14
CA HIS A 548 -25.43 -15.98 7.41
C HIS A 548 -25.56 -14.49 7.07
N SER A 549 -26.76 -13.94 7.22
CA SER A 549 -27.06 -12.53 6.90
C SER A 549 -26.45 -11.53 7.87
N THR A 550 -25.93 -11.93 9.04
CA THR A 550 -25.26 -11.02 9.99
C THR A 550 -23.77 -10.85 9.67
N PRO A 551 -23.20 -9.63 9.74
CA PRO A 551 -21.80 -9.40 9.38
C PRO A 551 -20.78 -10.27 10.15
N ASP A 552 -21.01 -10.57 11.44
CA ASP A 552 -20.11 -11.43 12.22
C ASP A 552 -19.98 -12.84 11.62
N GLN A 553 -21.05 -13.37 11.02
CA GLN A 553 -21.04 -14.66 10.33
C GLN A 553 -20.38 -14.59 8.95
N VAL A 554 -20.42 -13.43 8.29
CA VAL A 554 -19.85 -13.21 6.96
C VAL A 554 -18.31 -13.17 6.98
N HIS A 555 -17.72 -12.86 8.13
CA HIS A 555 -16.28 -12.77 8.32
C HIS A 555 -15.53 -14.07 8.00
N ASP A 556 -16.06 -15.22 8.44
CA ASP A 556 -15.51 -16.56 8.18
C ASP A 556 -16.09 -17.16 6.88
N TYR A 557 -15.58 -16.65 5.76
CA TYR A 557 -16.04 -17.02 4.43
C TYR A 557 -15.86 -18.51 4.09
N ARG A 558 -14.91 -19.22 4.72
CA ARG A 558 -14.67 -20.64 4.43
C ARG A 558 -15.71 -21.52 5.11
N ASN A 559 -15.90 -21.32 6.41
CA ASN A 559 -16.76 -22.19 7.20
C ASN A 559 -18.25 -21.88 7.01
N ASN A 560 -18.61 -20.60 6.85
CA ASN A 560 -20.01 -20.19 6.75
C ASN A 560 -20.47 -20.04 5.29
N LEU A 561 -19.61 -19.53 4.40
CA LEU A 561 -20.00 -19.26 2.99
C LEU A 561 -19.45 -20.28 1.98
N HIS A 562 -18.64 -21.23 2.43
CA HIS A 562 -18.21 -22.41 1.67
C HIS A 562 -17.46 -22.12 0.36
N TYR A 563 -16.53 -21.16 0.36
CA TYR A 563 -15.62 -20.94 -0.79
C TYR A 563 -14.19 -20.64 -0.33
N GLU A 564 -13.23 -20.78 -1.25
CA GLU A 564 -11.84 -20.37 -1.07
C GLU A 564 -11.31 -19.61 -2.29
N PHE A 565 -10.22 -18.86 -2.13
CA PHE A 565 -9.47 -18.30 -3.25
C PHE A 565 -8.32 -19.23 -3.62
N GLU A 566 -8.05 -19.39 -4.91
CA GLU A 566 -6.90 -20.18 -5.37
C GLU A 566 -5.56 -19.60 -4.88
N SER A 567 -5.45 -18.27 -4.89
CA SER A 567 -4.26 -17.54 -4.43
C SER A 567 -4.64 -16.21 -3.78
N LEU A 568 -4.01 -15.88 -2.65
CA LEU A 568 -4.07 -14.55 -2.01
C LEU A 568 -2.86 -13.67 -2.37
N LYS A 569 -2.03 -14.11 -3.32
CA LYS A 569 -0.82 -13.36 -3.72
C LYS A 569 -1.14 -12.21 -4.64
N LEU A 570 -0.48 -11.08 -4.49
CA LEU A 570 -0.75 -9.85 -5.24
C LEU A 570 0.38 -9.53 -6.23
N GLY A 571 0.10 -8.61 -7.16
CA GLY A 571 1.07 -8.03 -8.08
C GLY A 571 1.58 -9.00 -9.16
N ALA A 572 2.29 -8.44 -10.15
CA ALA A 572 2.60 -9.11 -11.42
C ALA A 572 3.00 -10.59 -11.25
N ASP A 573 2.30 -11.47 -11.95
CA ASP A 573 2.44 -12.94 -11.91
C ASP A 573 2.25 -13.57 -10.53
N MET A 574 1.41 -13.00 -9.66
CA MET A 574 1.17 -13.47 -8.29
C MET A 574 2.46 -13.61 -7.47
N SER A 575 3.35 -12.61 -7.57
CA SER A 575 4.69 -12.68 -6.99
C SER A 575 4.77 -12.28 -5.51
N ILE A 576 3.82 -11.50 -5.00
CA ILE A 576 3.84 -10.97 -3.62
C ILE A 576 2.99 -11.85 -2.70
N ASP A 577 3.62 -12.62 -1.81
CA ASP A 577 2.90 -13.35 -0.75
C ASP A 577 2.68 -12.48 0.51
N ILE A 578 1.97 -13.01 1.52
CA ILE A 578 1.61 -12.23 2.73
C ILE A 578 2.84 -11.71 3.49
N PRO A 579 3.89 -12.52 3.77
CA PRO A 579 5.15 -12.02 4.32
C PRO A 579 5.83 -10.93 3.47
N ASP A 580 5.85 -11.09 2.15
CA ASP A 580 6.45 -10.10 1.25
C ASP A 580 5.64 -8.78 1.26
N LEU A 581 4.31 -8.88 1.27
CA LEU A 581 3.40 -7.73 1.43
C LEU A 581 3.65 -7.01 2.77
N HIS A 582 3.78 -7.76 3.87
CA HIS A 582 4.10 -7.18 5.17
C HIS A 582 5.43 -6.43 5.18
N THR A 583 6.47 -7.03 4.60
CA THR A 583 7.80 -6.43 4.49
C THR A 583 7.75 -5.12 3.72
N ARG A 584 7.06 -5.11 2.56
CA ARG A 584 6.89 -3.92 1.73
C ARG A 584 6.16 -2.80 2.45
N ILE A 585 5.13 -3.13 3.24
CA ILE A 585 4.40 -2.16 4.06
C ILE A 585 5.28 -1.58 5.16
N GLU A 586 6.07 -2.40 5.85
CA GLU A 586 6.98 -1.87 6.88
C GLU A 586 8.10 -1.00 6.26
N ASP A 587 8.56 -1.32 5.05
CA ASP A 587 9.49 -0.44 4.32
C ASP A 587 8.86 0.89 3.92
N LEU A 588 7.58 0.92 3.54
CA LEU A 588 6.85 2.18 3.31
C LEU A 588 6.70 3.01 4.60
N LYS A 589 6.47 2.35 5.75
CA LYS A 589 6.36 3.01 7.06
C LYS A 589 7.68 3.61 7.58
N LYS A 590 8.82 3.27 6.96
CA LYS A 590 10.13 3.89 7.24
C LYS A 590 10.33 5.23 6.53
N LYS A 591 9.40 5.64 5.67
CA LYS A 591 9.45 6.90 4.94
C LYS A 591 8.52 7.93 5.56
N ASP A 592 8.94 9.19 5.52
CA ASP A 592 8.06 10.33 5.76
C ASP A 592 7.04 10.43 4.61
N ARG A 593 5.77 10.59 4.96
CA ARG A 593 4.68 10.60 3.97
C ARG A 593 3.67 11.68 4.26
N VAL A 594 3.12 12.23 3.19
CA VAL A 594 2.11 13.28 3.23
C VAL A 594 0.86 12.80 2.50
N PHE A 595 -0.29 13.02 3.12
CA PHE A 595 -1.59 12.59 2.60
C PHE A 595 -2.57 13.75 2.55
N ILE A 596 -3.48 13.69 1.60
CA ILE A 596 -4.74 14.44 1.65
C ILE A 596 -5.79 13.55 2.32
N GLY A 597 -6.37 14.03 3.41
CA GLY A 597 -7.50 13.43 4.11
C GLY A 597 -8.82 14.01 3.61
N PHE A 598 -9.69 13.16 3.07
CA PHE A 598 -11.03 13.52 2.64
C PHE A 598 -12.06 12.99 3.63
N LEU A 599 -12.97 13.85 4.11
CA LEU A 599 -14.13 13.44 4.88
C LEU A 599 -15.32 13.32 3.93
N LEU A 600 -15.64 12.10 3.50
CA LEU A 600 -16.65 11.86 2.47
C LEU A 600 -18.01 11.54 3.08
N ARG A 601 -19.06 11.99 2.38
CA ARG A 601 -20.46 11.76 2.70
C ARG A 601 -21.27 11.59 1.42
N GLY A 602 -22.45 10.99 1.53
CA GLY A 602 -23.39 10.84 0.42
C GLY A 602 -23.87 12.20 -0.07
N ILE A 603 -23.67 12.47 -1.36
CA ILE A 603 -24.02 13.73 -2.02
C ILE A 603 -25.24 13.59 -2.95
N LYS A 604 -25.93 12.44 -2.91
CA LYS A 604 -27.13 12.12 -3.71
C LYS A 604 -26.91 12.04 -5.23
N THR A 605 -25.65 12.10 -5.67
CA THR A 605 -25.23 11.88 -7.05
C THR A 605 -23.84 11.24 -7.06
N SER A 606 -23.43 10.72 -8.20
CA SER A 606 -22.05 10.24 -8.39
C SER A 606 -21.19 11.39 -8.91
N ALA A 607 -20.03 11.63 -8.32
CA ALA A 607 -19.18 12.76 -8.66
C ALA A 607 -17.69 12.43 -8.61
N LYS A 608 -16.94 13.05 -9.52
CA LYS A 608 -15.49 13.11 -9.55
C LYS A 608 -15.02 14.32 -8.74
N ILE A 609 -14.10 14.08 -7.80
CA ILE A 609 -13.51 15.11 -6.96
C ILE A 609 -12.02 15.16 -7.25
N GLN A 610 -11.54 16.33 -7.63
CA GLN A 610 -10.14 16.59 -7.92
C GLN A 610 -9.59 17.66 -6.98
N VAL A 611 -8.41 17.39 -6.42
CA VAL A 611 -7.65 18.39 -5.66
C VAL A 611 -6.46 18.78 -6.49
N THR A 612 -6.29 20.08 -6.73
CA THR A 612 -5.19 20.62 -7.51
C THR A 612 -4.40 21.66 -6.73
N VAL A 613 -3.19 21.93 -7.19
CA VAL A 613 -2.38 23.06 -6.74
C VAL A 613 -1.94 23.85 -7.98
N ASN A 614 -1.91 25.17 -7.86
CA ASN A 614 -1.31 26.02 -8.90
C ASN A 614 0.21 26.01 -8.70
N GLU A 615 0.98 25.82 -9.78
CA GLU A 615 2.44 25.86 -9.73
C GLU A 615 2.90 27.24 -9.21
N ASN A 616 3.84 27.24 -8.24
CA ASN A 616 4.46 28.47 -7.78
C ASN A 616 5.35 29.03 -8.88
N PHE A 617 5.00 30.22 -9.36
CA PHE A 617 5.77 31.03 -10.31
C PHE A 617 7.21 31.22 -9.84
N ARG A 618 8.15 30.48 -10.42
CA ARG A 618 9.58 30.85 -10.44
C ARG A 618 10.10 31.25 -11.82
N ASP A 619 9.28 31.20 -12.88
CA ASP A 619 9.67 31.75 -14.18
C ASP A 619 8.50 32.45 -14.89
N ASN A 620 8.81 33.60 -15.49
CA ASN A 620 7.87 34.59 -16.03
C ASN A 620 7.27 34.21 -17.41
N ASP A 621 6.94 32.94 -17.65
CA ASP A 621 6.41 32.50 -18.95
C ASP A 621 5.07 31.74 -18.86
N LYS A 622 4.32 31.81 -19.97
CA LYS A 622 2.84 31.79 -20.07
C LYS A 622 2.13 30.49 -19.65
N ARG A 623 0.93 30.68 -19.04
CA ARG A 623 -0.19 29.73 -18.78
C ARG A 623 0.16 28.49 -17.96
N SER A 624 0.10 28.62 -16.63
CA SER A 624 0.17 27.51 -15.68
C SER A 624 -1.06 26.59 -15.81
N VAL A 625 -0.84 25.32 -16.13
CA VAL A 625 -1.86 24.26 -16.01
C VAL A 625 -1.85 23.79 -14.55
N PRO A 626 -3.00 23.76 -13.84
CA PRO A 626 -3.04 23.29 -12.45
C PRO A 626 -2.64 21.81 -12.36
N THR A 627 -1.75 21.47 -11.43
CA THR A 627 -1.30 20.08 -11.20
C THR A 627 -2.31 19.35 -10.32
N ILE A 628 -2.78 18.19 -10.77
CA ILE A 628 -3.71 17.36 -10.00
C ILE A 628 -2.91 16.60 -8.92
N LEU A 629 -3.21 16.87 -7.65
CA LEU A 629 -2.62 16.17 -6.51
C LEU A 629 -3.39 14.90 -6.15
N ALA A 630 -4.72 14.92 -6.32
CA ALA A 630 -5.60 13.79 -6.03
C ALA A 630 -6.82 13.81 -6.95
N SER A 631 -7.31 12.62 -7.34
CA SER A 631 -8.56 12.47 -8.08
C SER A 631 -9.30 11.23 -7.55
N ILE A 632 -10.48 11.43 -6.97
CA ILE A 632 -11.30 10.36 -6.39
C ILE A 632 -12.71 10.37 -6.98
N LEU A 633 -13.40 9.24 -6.85
CA LEU A 633 -14.81 9.13 -7.24
C LEU A 633 -15.67 8.77 -6.03
N VAL A 634 -16.76 9.50 -5.85
CA VAL A 634 -17.79 9.22 -4.87
C VAL A 634 -19.04 8.77 -5.62
N TYR A 635 -19.55 7.58 -5.29
CA TYR A 635 -20.81 7.10 -5.84
C TYR A 635 -21.98 7.56 -4.98
N GLY A 636 -23.07 7.89 -5.66
CA GLY A 636 -24.33 8.19 -5.04
C GLY A 636 -25.49 8.11 -6.02
N SER A 637 -26.69 8.04 -5.47
CA SER A 637 -27.97 8.08 -6.17
C SER A 637 -28.93 8.98 -5.39
N PRO A 638 -29.92 9.63 -6.02
CA PRO A 638 -30.91 10.41 -5.29
C PRO A 638 -31.71 9.58 -4.27
N GLN A 639 -31.67 8.25 -4.39
CA GLN A 639 -32.41 7.28 -3.58
C GLN A 639 -31.50 6.55 -2.58
N GLU A 640 -30.22 6.91 -2.53
CA GLU A 640 -29.26 6.32 -1.61
C GLU A 640 -29.62 6.60 -0.14
N ASN A 641 -29.17 5.71 0.73
CA ASN A 641 -29.17 5.97 2.16
C ASN A 641 -28.28 7.17 2.48
N GLU A 642 -28.65 7.98 3.46
CA GLU A 642 -27.70 8.96 3.98
C GLU A 642 -26.54 8.23 4.65
N TRP A 643 -25.32 8.61 4.26
CA TRP A 643 -24.10 8.04 4.80
C TRP A 643 -23.02 9.11 4.94
N SER A 644 -22.11 8.90 5.88
CA SER A 644 -20.94 9.73 6.12
C SER A 644 -19.89 8.84 6.75
N PHE A 645 -18.66 8.87 6.24
CA PHE A 645 -17.57 8.19 6.92
C PHE A 645 -17.30 8.89 8.26
N ASP A 646 -16.97 8.11 9.27
CA ASP A 646 -16.58 8.62 10.58
C ASP A 646 -15.12 9.14 10.58
N ARG A 647 -14.36 8.87 9.51
CA ARG A 647 -12.91 9.08 9.41
C ARG A 647 -12.49 9.54 8.01
N TYR A 648 -11.27 10.07 7.93
CA TYR A 648 -10.66 10.47 6.67
C TYR A 648 -10.27 9.28 5.78
N TYR A 649 -10.71 9.32 4.51
CA TYR A 649 -10.03 8.62 3.42
C TYR A 649 -8.70 9.33 3.14
N LYS A 650 -7.57 8.61 3.17
CA LYS A 650 -6.23 9.18 2.95
C LYS A 650 -5.74 8.86 1.56
N HIS A 651 -5.37 9.88 0.79
CA HIS A 651 -4.72 9.77 -0.50
C HIS A 651 -3.27 10.26 -0.41
N GLU A 652 -2.29 9.45 -0.81
CA GLU A 652 -0.89 9.82 -0.68
C GLU A 652 -0.47 10.83 -1.77
N ILE A 653 0.18 11.93 -1.36
CA ILE A 653 0.66 12.99 -2.24
C ILE A 653 2.17 13.26 -2.11
N THR A 654 2.89 12.40 -1.38
CA THR A 654 4.33 12.55 -1.11
C THR A 654 5.13 12.76 -2.39
N HIS A 655 4.91 11.94 -3.41
CA HIS A 655 5.64 12.04 -4.67
C HIS A 655 5.28 13.33 -5.44
N SER A 656 3.98 13.66 -5.52
CA SER A 656 3.50 14.86 -6.20
C SER A 656 4.07 16.15 -5.59
N LEU A 657 4.17 16.22 -4.26
CA LEU A 657 4.78 17.37 -3.57
C LEU A 657 6.28 17.49 -3.84
N LEU A 658 7.00 16.36 -3.86
CA LEU A 658 8.44 16.34 -4.18
C LEU A 658 8.71 16.83 -5.61
N LEU A 659 7.85 16.46 -6.58
CA LEU A 659 7.96 16.94 -7.97
C LEU A 659 7.72 18.45 -8.09
N LEU A 660 6.88 19.01 -7.22
CA LEU A 660 6.52 20.43 -7.17
C LEU A 660 7.44 21.27 -6.27
N ASP A 661 8.51 20.68 -5.72
CA ASP A 661 9.44 21.32 -4.77
C ASP A 661 8.75 21.87 -3.50
N TYR A 662 7.64 21.25 -3.09
CA TYR A 662 6.97 21.53 -1.82
C TYR A 662 7.50 20.62 -0.70
N LYS A 663 7.77 21.21 0.46
CA LYS A 663 8.01 20.49 1.71
C LYS A 663 6.70 20.23 2.44
N TYR A 664 6.72 19.28 3.38
CA TYR A 664 5.53 18.90 4.15
C TYR A 664 5.01 20.03 5.05
N ASP A 665 5.88 20.97 5.43
CA ASP A 665 5.59 22.12 6.31
C ASP A 665 5.35 23.42 5.54
N ASP A 666 5.41 23.40 4.21
CA ASP A 666 5.06 24.55 3.39
C ASP A 666 3.55 24.82 3.40
N LYS A 667 3.17 26.05 3.06
CA LYS A 667 1.76 26.42 2.87
C LYS A 667 1.32 26.01 1.47
N ILE A 668 0.56 24.93 1.39
CA ILE A 668 0.11 24.34 0.12
C ILE A 668 -1.31 24.84 -0.21
N PRO A 669 -1.52 25.64 -1.28
CA PRO A 669 -2.82 26.20 -1.63
C PRO A 669 -3.69 25.19 -2.38
N LEU A 670 -4.42 24.35 -1.63
CA LEU A 670 -5.31 23.35 -2.20
C LEU A 670 -6.55 23.98 -2.84
N ASN A 671 -6.85 23.62 -4.10
CA ASN A 671 -8.11 23.91 -4.77
C ASN A 671 -8.88 22.60 -4.96
N VAL A 672 -10.18 22.59 -4.65
CA VAL A 672 -11.04 21.41 -4.79
C VAL A 672 -12.07 21.66 -5.88
N TYR A 673 -12.16 20.74 -6.83
CA TYR A 673 -13.13 20.76 -7.91
C TYR A 673 -13.99 19.50 -7.81
N ALA A 674 -15.31 19.66 -7.80
CA ALA A 674 -16.25 18.57 -7.83
C ALA A 674 -17.12 18.66 -9.08
N GLU A 675 -17.22 17.56 -9.82
CA GLU A 675 -17.96 17.45 -11.07
C GLU A 675 -18.83 16.20 -11.02
N ASP A 676 -20.11 16.33 -11.32
CA ASP A 676 -21.03 15.20 -11.51
C ASP A 676 -20.55 14.36 -12.70
N ILE A 677 -20.85 13.05 -12.72
CA ILE A 677 -20.56 12.17 -13.87
C ILE A 677 -21.15 12.70 -15.18
N ASN A 678 -22.25 13.47 -15.14
CA ASN A 678 -22.83 14.11 -16.32
C ASN A 678 -22.06 15.37 -16.82
N GLY A 679 -20.99 15.78 -16.13
CA GLY A 679 -20.17 16.94 -16.47
C GLY A 679 -20.57 18.26 -15.78
N THR A 680 -21.60 18.25 -14.92
CA THR A 680 -22.06 19.45 -14.22
C THR A 680 -21.15 19.76 -13.04
N THR A 681 -20.60 20.98 -12.97
CA THR A 681 -19.82 21.42 -11.81
C THR A 681 -20.71 21.52 -10.57
N LEU A 682 -20.26 20.90 -9.48
CA LEU A 682 -20.94 20.93 -8.19
C LEU A 682 -20.41 22.08 -7.31
N PRO A 683 -21.22 22.63 -6.40
CA PRO A 683 -20.77 23.69 -5.51
C PRO A 683 -19.60 23.27 -4.60
N ASP A 684 -18.68 24.20 -4.32
CA ASP A 684 -17.50 23.95 -3.45
C ASP A 684 -17.86 23.41 -2.06
N ALA A 685 -19.06 23.75 -1.55
CA ALA A 685 -19.54 23.34 -0.23
C ALA A 685 -20.13 21.91 -0.17
N VAL A 686 -20.09 21.15 -1.27
CA VAL A 686 -20.65 19.78 -1.33
C VAL A 686 -19.90 18.84 -0.39
N LEU A 687 -18.58 18.99 -0.26
CA LEU A 687 -17.75 18.26 0.71
C LEU A 687 -17.00 19.21 1.65
N PRO A 688 -16.67 18.76 2.88
CA PRO A 688 -15.73 19.47 3.75
C PRO A 688 -14.38 19.73 3.07
N GLU A 689 -13.72 20.83 3.43
CA GLU A 689 -12.36 21.12 2.95
C GLU A 689 -11.41 19.97 3.34
N PRO A 690 -10.64 19.41 2.40
CA PRO A 690 -9.72 18.33 2.68
C PRO A 690 -8.55 18.83 3.55
N VAL A 691 -7.97 17.90 4.30
CA VAL A 691 -6.89 18.20 5.25
C VAL A 691 -5.57 17.59 4.83
N ILE A 692 -4.45 18.28 5.11
CA ILE A 692 -3.11 17.71 4.94
C ILE A 692 -2.73 16.95 6.21
N ILE A 693 -2.35 15.68 6.04
CA ILE A 693 -1.92 14.77 7.11
C ILE A 693 -0.48 14.36 6.84
N TYR A 694 0.39 14.60 7.81
CA TYR A 694 1.78 14.16 7.78
C TYR A 694 1.96 12.93 8.68
N VAL A 695 2.64 11.90 8.17
CA VAL A 695 3.01 10.72 8.94
C VAL A 695 4.53 10.62 8.91
N PRO A 696 5.21 10.86 10.05
CA PRO A 696 6.65 10.72 10.14
C PRO A 696 7.06 9.26 10.06
N ASN A 697 8.32 9.00 9.70
CA ASN A 697 8.88 7.67 9.72
C ASN A 697 8.77 6.99 11.10
N LYS A 698 8.55 5.68 11.10
CA LYS A 698 8.31 4.90 12.33
C LYS A 698 9.60 4.62 13.14
N ASP A 699 10.77 4.71 12.51
CA ASP A 699 12.06 4.47 13.15
C ASP A 699 12.67 5.77 13.71
N ASN A 700 12.28 6.11 14.95
CA ASN A 700 13.00 7.08 15.80
C ASN A 700 14.39 6.56 16.26
N SER A 701 14.85 5.41 15.77
CA SER A 701 16.24 4.98 15.93
C SER A 701 17.14 5.97 15.19
N LYS A 702 18.20 6.43 15.85
CA LYS A 702 19.26 7.31 15.34
C LYS A 702 20.02 6.69 14.15
N TRP A 703 19.34 6.44 13.03
CA TRP A 703 19.97 6.23 11.74
C TRP A 703 19.88 7.57 11.02
N PRO A 704 21.01 8.20 10.67
CA PRO A 704 20.95 9.40 9.83
C PRO A 704 20.21 9.02 8.54
N LEU A 705 19.18 9.80 8.20
CA LEU A 705 18.54 9.90 6.87
C LEU A 705 18.90 8.73 5.94
N GLN A 706 18.07 7.69 5.90
CA GLN A 706 18.28 6.60 4.95
C GLN A 706 18.08 7.19 3.54
N TYR A 707 19.21 7.34 2.84
CA TYR A 707 19.37 8.01 1.57
C TYR A 707 18.33 7.54 0.55
N LEU A 708 17.56 8.48 -0.01
CA LEU A 708 16.83 8.25 -1.26
C LEU A 708 17.87 7.98 -2.35
N PRO A 709 17.89 6.80 -3.00
CA PRO A 709 18.80 6.56 -4.10
C PRO A 709 18.51 7.57 -5.21
N THR A 710 19.55 8.20 -5.76
CA THR A 710 19.39 9.20 -6.84
C THR A 710 18.99 8.55 -8.17
N HIS A 711 19.14 7.23 -8.28
CA HIS A 711 18.83 6.43 -9.45
C HIS A 711 18.71 4.95 -9.06
N GLU A 712 17.84 4.21 -9.76
CA GLU A 712 17.51 2.82 -9.44
C GLU A 712 17.85 1.90 -10.63
N ARG A 713 18.46 0.74 -10.35
CA ARG A 713 18.71 -0.33 -11.32
C ARG A 713 17.51 -1.28 -11.31
N LYS A 714 16.89 -1.46 -12.47
CA LYS A 714 15.62 -2.16 -12.63
C LYS A 714 15.79 -3.48 -13.37
N LEU A 715 14.87 -4.43 -13.17
CA LEU A 715 14.81 -5.62 -14.01
C LEU A 715 14.52 -5.17 -15.46
N VAL A 716 15.37 -5.58 -16.40
CA VAL A 716 15.29 -5.17 -17.80
C VAL A 716 13.94 -5.46 -18.45
N ASP A 717 13.27 -6.55 -18.06
CA ASP A 717 11.96 -6.94 -18.59
C ASP A 717 10.79 -6.15 -17.99
N THR A 718 11.06 -5.26 -17.03
CA THR A 718 10.05 -4.41 -16.35
C THR A 718 10.18 -2.92 -16.70
N LEU A 719 11.09 -2.58 -17.60
CA LEU A 719 11.26 -1.21 -18.08
C LEU A 719 10.01 -0.76 -18.83
N THR A 720 9.60 0.49 -18.63
CA THR A 720 8.51 1.08 -19.42
C THR A 720 8.96 1.34 -20.85
N SER A 721 8.00 1.56 -21.76
CA SER A 721 8.33 1.92 -23.15
C SER A 721 9.11 3.23 -23.22
N MET A 722 8.82 4.18 -22.32
CA MET A 722 9.56 5.44 -22.21
C MET A 722 10.98 5.19 -21.71
N GLU A 723 11.12 4.45 -20.62
CA GLU A 723 12.43 4.09 -20.05
C GLU A 723 13.35 3.36 -21.05
N GLU A 724 12.79 2.44 -21.83
CA GLU A 724 13.53 1.76 -22.90
C GLU A 724 14.01 2.74 -23.98
N VAL A 725 13.22 3.74 -24.35
CA VAL A 725 13.62 4.75 -25.34
C VAL A 725 14.66 5.71 -24.75
N GLU A 726 14.49 6.17 -23.51
CA GLU A 726 15.43 7.04 -22.81
C GLU A 726 16.83 6.40 -22.72
N ILE A 727 16.90 5.14 -22.26
CA ILE A 727 18.19 4.46 -22.09
C ILE A 727 18.84 4.15 -23.45
N ARG A 728 18.06 3.82 -24.49
CA ARG A 728 18.58 3.64 -25.85
C ARG A 728 19.14 4.95 -26.42
N GLU A 729 18.44 6.08 -26.27
CA GLU A 729 18.97 7.38 -26.72
C GLU A 729 20.25 7.77 -25.99
N ALA A 730 20.29 7.61 -24.67
CA ALA A 730 21.50 7.89 -23.89
C ALA A 730 22.66 6.99 -24.31
N MET A 731 22.41 5.68 -24.49
CA MET A 731 23.44 4.74 -24.95
C MET A 731 23.94 5.07 -26.37
N ARG A 732 23.05 5.53 -27.27
CA ARG A 732 23.44 5.97 -28.62
C ARG A 732 24.40 7.16 -28.56
N MET A 733 24.11 8.15 -27.72
CA MET A 733 24.99 9.31 -27.54
C MET A 733 26.30 8.93 -26.85
N PHE A 734 26.23 8.04 -25.86
CA PHE A 734 27.38 7.54 -25.13
C PHE A 734 28.34 6.71 -25.99
N ASN A 735 27.82 5.93 -26.95
CA ASN A 735 28.60 5.23 -27.96
C ASN A 735 29.27 6.18 -28.97
N ALA A 736 28.63 7.31 -29.26
CA ALA A 736 29.15 8.32 -30.18
C ALA A 736 30.23 9.20 -29.53
N ASP A 737 30.28 9.30 -28.21
CA ASP A 737 31.33 10.01 -27.48
C ASP A 737 32.68 9.28 -27.62
N LYS A 738 33.64 9.96 -28.25
CA LYS A 738 35.01 9.46 -28.45
C LYS A 738 36.01 10.09 -27.48
N THR A 739 35.54 10.87 -26.51
CA THR A 739 36.38 11.46 -25.47
C THR A 739 36.66 10.45 -24.34
N ALA A 740 37.38 10.88 -23.32
CA ALA A 740 37.66 10.04 -22.15
C ALA A 740 36.41 9.66 -21.32
N THR A 741 35.25 10.31 -21.58
CA THR A 741 33.96 9.98 -20.95
C THR A 741 33.10 9.04 -21.79
N GLY A 742 33.57 8.62 -22.96
CA GLY A 742 32.80 7.82 -23.89
C GLY A 742 32.80 6.32 -23.58
N PHE A 743 31.82 5.60 -24.15
CA PHE A 743 31.63 4.17 -23.91
C PHE A 743 32.88 3.35 -24.23
N GLN A 744 33.53 3.64 -25.36
CA GLN A 744 34.77 2.97 -25.78
C GLN A 744 35.88 3.05 -24.72
N ARG A 745 36.00 4.19 -24.03
CA ARG A 745 37.01 4.40 -22.99
C ARG A 745 36.72 3.58 -21.74
N ILE A 746 35.45 3.48 -21.36
CA ILE A 746 35.01 2.70 -20.20
C ILE A 746 35.16 1.20 -20.49
N SER A 747 34.70 0.72 -21.64
CA SER A 747 34.88 -0.68 -22.06
C SER A 747 36.36 -1.07 -22.14
N ALA A 748 37.23 -0.14 -22.55
CA ALA A 748 38.67 -0.36 -22.59
C ALA A 748 39.34 -0.57 -21.22
N MET A 749 38.72 -0.14 -20.11
CA MET A 749 39.24 -0.36 -18.76
C MET A 749 39.26 -1.82 -18.35
N HIS A 750 38.42 -2.66 -18.98
CA HIS A 750 38.33 -4.09 -18.71
C HIS A 750 39.46 -4.86 -19.38
N GLY A 751 39.46 -4.96 -20.71
CA GLY A 751 40.35 -5.91 -21.39
C GLY A 751 41.30 -5.35 -22.44
N SER A 752 40.90 -4.32 -23.21
CA SER A 752 41.60 -4.02 -24.47
C SER A 752 42.90 -3.22 -24.37
N HIS A 753 43.17 -2.58 -23.23
CA HIS A 753 44.35 -1.71 -23.08
C HIS A 753 45.21 -2.09 -21.88
N LEU A 754 46.52 -2.11 -22.10
CA LEU A 754 47.52 -2.43 -21.07
C LEU A 754 47.90 -1.15 -20.30
N TRP A 755 47.10 -0.78 -19.30
CA TRP A 755 47.35 0.42 -18.46
C TRP A 755 47.92 0.11 -17.07
N CYS A 756 47.88 -1.15 -16.65
CA CYS A 756 48.24 -1.55 -15.30
C CYS A 756 49.67 -2.10 -15.21
N PRO A 757 50.40 -1.90 -14.09
CA PRO A 757 49.91 -1.31 -12.83
C PRO A 757 49.78 0.23 -12.85
N TYR A 758 50.56 0.92 -13.69
CA TYR A 758 50.48 2.36 -13.96
C TYR A 758 51.07 2.66 -15.34
N LEU A 759 50.78 3.84 -15.90
CA LEU A 759 51.08 4.16 -17.31
C LEU A 759 52.58 4.11 -17.69
N ALA A 760 53.48 4.35 -16.74
CA ALA A 760 54.93 4.33 -16.96
C ALA A 760 55.60 2.98 -16.63
N ALA A 761 54.84 1.95 -16.29
CA ALA A 761 55.39 0.65 -15.91
C ALA A 761 56.12 -0.03 -17.10
N PRO A 762 57.26 -0.70 -16.86
CA PRO A 762 58.05 -1.35 -17.91
C PRO A 762 57.35 -2.59 -18.49
N VAL A 763 56.55 -3.28 -17.68
CA VAL A 763 55.70 -4.39 -18.11
C VAL A 763 54.26 -4.03 -17.75
N LYS A 764 53.40 -3.93 -18.77
CA LYS A 764 51.99 -3.58 -18.61
C LYS A 764 51.10 -4.78 -18.86
N HIS A 765 49.98 -4.83 -18.16
CA HIS A 765 48.94 -5.85 -18.31
C HIS A 765 47.54 -5.22 -18.31
N MET A 766 46.54 -6.03 -18.66
CA MET A 766 45.13 -5.64 -18.62
C MET A 766 44.73 -5.29 -17.19
N CYS A 767 43.89 -4.27 -17.01
CA CYS A 767 43.56 -3.77 -15.69
C CYS A 767 42.41 -4.49 -14.99
N CYS A 768 41.76 -5.46 -15.62
CA CYS A 768 40.62 -6.10 -14.99
C CYS A 768 41.02 -7.13 -13.93
N HIS A 769 40.34 -7.08 -12.80
CA HIS A 769 40.55 -7.98 -11.67
C HIS A 769 39.61 -9.19 -11.79
N HIS A 770 40.16 -10.35 -12.20
CA HIS A 770 39.51 -11.67 -12.25
C HIS A 770 40.32 -12.70 -11.47
N ASN A 771 39.66 -13.75 -10.99
CA ASN A 771 40.21 -14.75 -10.07
C ASN A 771 40.93 -14.09 -8.88
N SER A 772 40.36 -12.99 -8.38
CA SER A 772 40.98 -12.10 -7.41
C SER A 772 40.07 -11.84 -6.23
N LYS A 773 40.63 -11.32 -5.13
CA LYS A 773 39.87 -10.93 -3.93
C LYS A 773 39.06 -9.64 -4.11
N THR A 774 39.27 -8.91 -5.20
CA THR A 774 38.63 -7.62 -5.47
C THR A 774 37.75 -7.61 -6.72
N PHE A 775 37.34 -8.78 -7.23
CA PHE A 775 36.51 -8.91 -8.44
C PHE A 775 35.22 -8.08 -8.35
N LEU A 776 34.41 -8.21 -7.28
CA LEU A 776 33.15 -7.46 -7.13
C LEU A 776 33.38 -5.96 -6.91
N PRO A 777 34.28 -5.51 -6.01
CA PRO A 777 34.63 -4.09 -5.88
C PRO A 777 35.04 -3.44 -7.20
N TRP A 778 35.86 -4.12 -7.99
CA TRP A 778 36.36 -3.60 -9.27
C TRP A 778 35.24 -3.46 -10.31
N HIS A 779 34.39 -4.48 -10.45
CA HIS A 779 33.28 -4.44 -11.40
C HIS A 779 32.17 -3.47 -10.97
N ARG A 780 31.94 -3.27 -9.67
CA ARG A 780 31.01 -2.24 -9.17
C ARG A 780 31.45 -0.84 -9.59
N LEU A 781 32.75 -0.53 -9.51
CA LEU A 781 33.28 0.75 -10.01
C LEU A 781 33.13 0.89 -11.53
N LEU A 782 33.33 -0.18 -12.29
CA LEU A 782 33.10 -0.17 -13.74
C LEU A 782 31.63 0.10 -14.07
N MET A 783 30.71 -0.52 -13.34
CA MET A 783 29.27 -0.28 -13.45
C MET A 783 28.90 1.17 -13.12
N MET A 784 29.53 1.76 -12.09
CA MET A 784 29.30 3.18 -11.76
C MET A 784 29.79 4.14 -12.85
N ASN A 785 30.92 3.84 -13.49
CA ASN A 785 31.38 4.61 -14.65
C ASN A 785 30.38 4.53 -15.82
N PHE A 786 29.78 3.36 -16.05
CA PHE A 786 28.74 3.18 -17.06
C PHE A 786 27.45 3.95 -16.72
N ASP A 787 26.99 3.88 -15.47
CA ASP A 787 25.83 4.63 -14.97
C ASP A 787 26.05 6.15 -15.12
N ASP A 788 27.21 6.65 -14.70
CA ASP A 788 27.59 8.06 -14.88
C ASP A 788 27.71 8.46 -16.35
N GLY A 789 28.18 7.55 -17.21
CA GLY A 789 28.26 7.74 -18.66
C GLY A 789 26.90 7.93 -19.30
N LEU A 790 25.94 7.05 -18.99
CA LEU A 790 24.56 7.19 -19.48
C LEU A 790 23.88 8.45 -18.93
N ARG A 791 24.08 8.77 -17.65
CA ARG A 791 23.48 9.95 -17.00
C ARG A 791 23.86 11.27 -17.64
N ARG A 792 25.10 11.40 -18.13
CA ARG A 792 25.56 12.59 -18.87
C ARG A 792 24.72 12.87 -20.12
N TYR A 793 24.05 11.86 -20.65
CA TYR A 793 23.18 11.95 -21.82
C TYR A 793 21.69 11.85 -21.46
N GLY A 794 21.31 12.23 -20.23
CA GLY A 794 19.92 12.43 -19.83
C GLY A 794 19.19 11.16 -19.34
N ASN A 795 19.87 10.01 -19.24
CA ASN A 795 19.27 8.82 -18.66
C ASN A 795 19.09 8.97 -17.14
N ARG A 796 17.89 8.67 -16.63
CA ARG A 796 17.56 8.74 -15.20
C ARG A 796 17.69 7.40 -14.47
N LEU A 797 17.79 6.30 -15.23
CA LEU A 797 17.87 4.96 -14.69
C LEU A 797 19.32 4.56 -14.36
N GLY A 798 19.51 3.72 -13.36
CA GLY A 798 20.74 2.94 -13.29
C GLY A 798 20.73 1.83 -14.34
N ALA A 799 21.89 1.27 -14.69
CA ALA A 799 22.01 0.15 -15.62
C ALA A 799 21.05 -0.99 -15.24
N PRO A 800 20.07 -1.32 -16.11
CA PRO A 800 19.12 -2.40 -15.85
C PRO A 800 19.86 -3.72 -15.66
N TYR A 801 19.32 -4.59 -14.82
CA TYR A 801 19.87 -5.94 -14.64
C TYR A 801 19.05 -6.97 -15.40
N TRP A 802 19.75 -7.99 -15.90
CA TRP A 802 19.14 -9.17 -16.50
C TRP A 802 19.18 -10.35 -15.52
N ASP A 803 18.03 -10.71 -14.93
CA ASP A 803 17.93 -11.80 -13.95
C ASP A 803 17.93 -13.17 -14.64
N TRP A 804 19.12 -13.68 -14.94
CA TRP A 804 19.35 -15.00 -15.52
C TRP A 804 19.04 -16.17 -14.58
N THR A 805 18.58 -15.92 -13.34
CA THR A 805 18.09 -16.97 -12.43
C THR A 805 16.61 -17.29 -12.63
N ARG A 806 15.86 -16.40 -13.29
CA ARG A 806 14.46 -16.58 -13.62
C ARG A 806 14.26 -17.44 -14.87
N PRO A 807 13.06 -17.97 -15.10
CA PRO A 807 12.74 -18.55 -16.38
C PRO A 807 12.69 -17.53 -17.52
N PHE A 808 13.48 -17.77 -18.58
CA PHE A 808 13.44 -16.99 -19.83
C PHE A 808 13.66 -17.91 -21.04
N SER A 809 13.13 -17.51 -22.19
CA SER A 809 13.23 -18.23 -23.47
C SER A 809 14.07 -17.51 -24.53
N ALA A 810 14.45 -16.26 -24.28
CA ALA A 810 15.28 -15.44 -25.15
C ALA A 810 16.09 -14.44 -24.29
N LEU A 811 17.10 -13.81 -24.88
CA LEU A 811 17.78 -12.67 -24.25
C LEU A 811 16.82 -11.47 -24.14
N PRO A 812 17.08 -10.49 -23.26
CA PRO A 812 16.22 -9.32 -23.09
C PRO A 812 16.00 -8.54 -24.38
N LYS A 813 14.76 -8.09 -24.61
CA LYS A 813 14.38 -7.32 -25.81
C LYS A 813 15.24 -6.07 -26.01
N LEU A 814 15.58 -5.40 -24.90
CA LEU A 814 16.50 -4.26 -24.88
C LEU A 814 17.78 -4.57 -25.66
N ALA A 815 18.32 -5.79 -25.54
CA ALA A 815 19.56 -6.22 -26.17
C ALA A 815 19.35 -6.93 -27.53
N THR A 816 18.16 -7.43 -27.88
CA THR A 816 17.95 -8.24 -29.10
C THR A 816 17.24 -7.52 -30.23
N ASP A 817 16.45 -6.49 -29.94
CA ASP A 817 15.71 -5.79 -30.98
C ASP A 817 16.67 -5.12 -31.97
N LYS A 818 16.38 -5.24 -33.27
CA LYS A 818 17.25 -4.68 -34.32
C LYS A 818 17.13 -3.17 -34.41
N VAL A 819 15.93 -2.67 -34.20
CA VAL A 819 15.57 -1.25 -34.32
C VAL A 819 14.64 -0.83 -33.20
N TYR A 820 14.66 0.45 -32.87
CA TYR A 820 13.71 1.09 -31.96
C TYR A 820 13.19 2.40 -32.57
N ARG A 821 12.07 2.91 -32.07
CA ARG A 821 11.58 4.26 -32.41
C ARG A 821 12.17 5.26 -31.42
N ASP A 822 12.83 6.29 -31.92
CA ASP A 822 13.33 7.38 -31.08
C ASP A 822 12.20 8.31 -30.59
N LEU A 823 12.55 9.31 -29.77
CA LEU A 823 11.61 10.31 -29.24
C LEU A 823 10.88 11.12 -30.33
N SER A 824 11.40 11.14 -31.56
CA SER A 824 10.77 11.78 -32.72
C SER A 824 9.94 10.82 -33.57
N GLY A 825 9.82 9.55 -33.15
CA GLY A 825 9.09 8.49 -33.87
C GLY A 825 9.89 7.84 -35.01
N LYS A 826 11.15 8.22 -35.22
CA LYS A 826 12.00 7.71 -36.31
C LYS A 826 12.63 6.38 -35.90
N LEU A 827 12.63 5.42 -36.82
CA LEU A 827 13.31 4.13 -36.63
C LEU A 827 14.83 4.30 -36.68
N ARG A 828 15.52 3.74 -35.68
CA ARG A 828 16.98 3.72 -35.56
C ARG A 828 17.49 2.33 -35.18
N GLU A 829 18.76 2.05 -35.50
CA GLU A 829 19.45 0.84 -35.04
C GLU A 829 19.59 0.84 -33.52
N ASN A 830 19.33 -0.29 -32.88
CA ASN A 830 19.39 -0.42 -31.43
C ASN A 830 20.85 -0.39 -30.92
N PRO A 831 21.24 0.58 -30.09
CA PRO A 831 22.62 0.70 -29.59
C PRO A 831 23.01 -0.38 -28.58
N PHE A 832 22.05 -1.17 -28.08
CA PHE A 832 22.30 -2.34 -27.23
C PHE A 832 22.45 -3.65 -28.02
N LEU A 833 22.24 -3.65 -29.35
CA LEU A 833 22.33 -4.87 -30.16
C LEU A 833 23.77 -5.36 -30.30
N ARG A 834 24.68 -4.44 -30.61
CA ARG A 834 26.13 -4.62 -30.83
C ARG A 834 26.80 -3.26 -30.83
N THR A 835 28.11 -3.23 -30.66
CA THR A 835 28.92 -2.00 -30.77
C THR A 835 30.13 -2.25 -31.66
N HIS A 836 30.64 -1.17 -32.25
CA HIS A 836 31.87 -1.18 -33.04
C HIS A 836 33.08 -0.95 -32.14
N ILE A 837 34.14 -1.74 -32.28
CA ILE A 837 35.40 -1.59 -31.55
C ILE A 837 36.35 -0.74 -32.40
N ASP A 838 36.48 0.55 -32.06
CA ASP A 838 37.11 1.55 -32.94
C ASP A 838 38.56 1.21 -33.32
N TYR A 839 39.36 0.71 -32.37
CA TYR A 839 40.79 0.45 -32.61
C TYR A 839 41.07 -0.82 -33.42
N LEU A 840 40.08 -1.71 -33.56
CA LEU A 840 40.17 -2.94 -34.36
C LEU A 840 39.35 -2.87 -35.65
N GLY A 841 38.39 -1.95 -35.75
CA GLY A 841 37.51 -1.86 -36.91
C GLY A 841 36.52 -3.02 -37.03
N VAL A 842 36.14 -3.67 -35.92
CA VAL A 842 35.26 -4.86 -35.89
C VAL A 842 34.07 -4.64 -34.95
N ASP A 843 32.93 -5.25 -35.27
CA ASP A 843 31.75 -5.23 -34.38
C ASP A 843 31.77 -6.40 -33.39
N THR A 844 31.19 -6.17 -32.22
CA THR A 844 30.95 -7.24 -31.23
C THR A 844 29.94 -8.25 -31.76
N VAL A 845 30.13 -9.53 -31.42
CA VAL A 845 29.28 -10.65 -31.86
C VAL A 845 28.77 -11.44 -30.67
N ARG A 846 27.50 -11.88 -30.72
CA ARG A 846 26.90 -12.80 -29.75
C ARG A 846 26.60 -14.15 -30.42
N ASP A 847 27.37 -15.18 -30.05
CA ASP A 847 27.14 -16.58 -30.46
C ASP A 847 26.40 -17.32 -29.32
N VAL A 848 25.11 -17.01 -29.17
CA VAL A 848 24.31 -17.44 -28.02
C VAL A 848 24.07 -18.95 -28.05
N GLN A 849 24.53 -19.64 -27.02
CA GLN A 849 24.44 -21.09 -26.91
C GLN A 849 23.03 -21.52 -26.48
N ALA A 850 22.40 -22.43 -27.25
CA ALA A 850 21.04 -22.92 -26.97
C ALA A 850 20.84 -23.49 -25.55
N LYS A 851 21.91 -24.00 -24.93
CA LYS A 851 21.91 -24.50 -23.54
C LYS A 851 21.51 -23.43 -22.52
N LEU A 852 21.75 -22.15 -22.81
CA LEU A 852 21.34 -21.03 -21.97
C LEU A 852 19.84 -21.06 -21.66
N PHE A 853 19.02 -21.45 -22.64
CA PHE A 853 17.56 -21.46 -22.53
C PHE A 853 17.01 -22.79 -21.96
N HIS A 854 17.85 -23.82 -21.89
CA HIS A 854 17.42 -25.17 -21.49
C HIS A 854 17.06 -25.21 -19.99
N PRO A 855 15.87 -25.69 -19.59
CA PRO A 855 15.40 -25.62 -18.21
C PRO A 855 16.35 -26.26 -17.18
N SER A 856 16.98 -27.39 -17.52
CA SER A 856 17.92 -28.06 -16.61
C SER A 856 19.21 -27.26 -16.39
N TYR A 857 19.68 -26.54 -17.41
CA TYR A 857 20.85 -25.66 -17.29
C TYR A 857 20.51 -24.43 -16.46
N ARG A 858 19.33 -23.82 -16.68
CA ARG A 858 18.85 -22.68 -15.86
C ARG A 858 18.72 -23.04 -14.39
N ARG A 859 18.18 -24.24 -14.08
CA ARG A 859 18.14 -24.73 -12.68
C ARG A 859 19.54 -24.83 -12.07
N ARG A 860 20.53 -25.34 -12.82
CA ARG A 860 21.93 -25.42 -12.35
C ARG A 860 22.52 -24.04 -12.09
N VAL A 861 22.26 -23.08 -12.98
CA VAL A 861 22.72 -21.68 -12.78
C VAL A 861 22.17 -21.10 -11.49
N TYR A 862 20.87 -21.26 -11.23
CA TYR A 862 20.25 -20.85 -9.97
C TYR A 862 20.84 -21.57 -8.75
N GLU A 863 21.06 -22.89 -8.84
CA GLU A 863 21.70 -23.68 -7.77
C GLU A 863 23.12 -23.21 -7.47
N CYS A 864 23.90 -22.81 -8.48
CA CYS A 864 25.24 -22.26 -8.26
C CYS A 864 25.19 -20.91 -7.55
N VAL A 865 24.20 -20.05 -7.85
CA VAL A 865 24.01 -18.80 -7.09
C VAL A 865 23.66 -19.08 -5.64
N LEU A 866 22.77 -20.05 -5.38
CA LEU A 866 22.46 -20.46 -4.01
C LEU A 866 23.71 -20.97 -3.29
N ASN A 867 24.56 -21.77 -3.95
CA ASN A 867 25.81 -22.24 -3.36
C ASN A 867 26.78 -21.09 -3.06
N ALA A 868 26.84 -20.04 -3.90
CA ALA A 868 27.65 -18.87 -3.60
C ALA A 868 27.11 -18.12 -2.36
N LEU A 869 25.79 -17.90 -2.31
CA LEU A 869 25.10 -17.21 -1.21
C LEU A 869 25.14 -17.98 0.13
N GLU A 870 25.47 -19.27 0.13
CA GLU A 870 25.67 -20.05 1.35
C GLU A 870 26.94 -19.64 2.12
N TYR A 871 27.94 -19.03 1.46
CA TYR A 871 29.18 -18.58 2.10
C TYR A 871 28.98 -17.23 2.80
N MET A 872 29.23 -17.16 4.10
CA MET A 872 29.23 -15.90 4.86
C MET A 872 30.58 -15.17 4.83
N GLU A 873 31.63 -15.82 4.32
CA GLU A 873 32.94 -15.18 4.09
C GLU A 873 32.96 -14.52 2.70
N PHE A 874 33.18 -13.20 2.65
CA PHE A 874 33.11 -12.42 1.42
C PHE A 874 34.01 -12.97 0.30
N GLU A 875 35.26 -13.35 0.59
CA GLU A 875 36.19 -13.89 -0.41
C GLU A 875 35.66 -15.18 -1.05
N ARG A 876 35.00 -16.05 -0.27
CA ARG A 876 34.39 -17.30 -0.78
C ARG A 876 33.11 -17.05 -1.56
N PHE A 877 32.25 -16.15 -1.05
CA PHE A 877 31.04 -15.73 -1.75
C PHE A 877 31.38 -15.16 -3.12
N GLN A 878 32.31 -14.20 -3.18
CA GLN A 878 32.75 -13.57 -4.42
C GLN A 878 33.31 -14.60 -5.39
N SER A 879 34.20 -15.48 -4.94
CA SER A 879 34.76 -16.52 -5.79
C SER A 879 33.65 -17.40 -6.35
N GLY A 880 32.72 -17.88 -5.50
CA GLY A 880 31.57 -18.66 -5.94
C GLY A 880 30.71 -17.94 -6.99
N LEU A 881 30.45 -16.65 -6.80
CA LEU A 881 29.66 -15.83 -7.72
C LEU A 881 30.39 -15.58 -9.05
N GLU A 882 31.70 -15.33 -9.02
CA GLU A 882 32.54 -15.13 -10.21
C GLU A 882 32.47 -16.35 -11.15
N HIS A 883 32.46 -17.57 -10.60
CA HIS A 883 32.30 -18.79 -11.41
C HIS A 883 30.95 -18.84 -12.14
N VAL A 884 29.86 -18.39 -11.51
CA VAL A 884 28.54 -18.35 -12.14
C VAL A 884 28.48 -17.25 -13.20
N HIS A 885 29.09 -16.11 -12.92
CA HIS A 885 29.27 -15.01 -13.88
C HIS A 885 30.00 -15.50 -15.16
N ASN A 886 31.12 -16.22 -15.00
CA ASN A 886 31.92 -16.73 -16.13
C ASN A 886 31.10 -17.65 -17.04
N LEU A 887 30.17 -18.42 -16.47
CA LEU A 887 29.28 -19.28 -17.25
C LEU A 887 28.38 -18.47 -18.20
N ILE A 888 27.84 -17.34 -17.77
CA ILE A 888 26.98 -16.50 -18.61
C ILE A 888 27.80 -15.85 -19.74
N HIS A 889 29.01 -15.38 -19.45
CA HIS A 889 29.95 -14.87 -20.45
C HIS A 889 30.15 -15.85 -21.61
N VAL A 890 30.45 -17.13 -21.29
CA VAL A 890 30.66 -18.19 -22.28
C VAL A 890 29.37 -18.54 -23.02
N LEU A 891 28.22 -18.61 -22.32
CA LEU A 891 26.95 -18.98 -22.93
C LEU A 891 26.40 -17.90 -23.89
N VAL A 892 26.69 -16.63 -23.65
CA VAL A 892 26.27 -15.52 -24.54
C VAL A 892 27.28 -15.32 -25.67
N GLY A 893 28.57 -15.46 -25.39
CA GLY A 893 29.63 -15.18 -26.37
C GLY A 893 30.01 -16.36 -27.28
N GLY A 894 29.76 -17.59 -26.84
CA GLY A 894 30.01 -18.80 -27.63
C GLY A 894 31.46 -18.95 -28.08
N SER A 895 31.63 -19.29 -29.36
CA SER A 895 32.94 -19.52 -30.01
C SER A 895 33.52 -18.30 -30.72
N ALA A 896 32.78 -17.18 -30.76
CA ALA A 896 33.17 -16.00 -31.49
C ALA A 896 34.28 -15.21 -30.77
N THR A 897 35.27 -14.72 -31.52
CA THR A 897 36.44 -14.01 -30.98
C THR A 897 36.08 -12.69 -30.30
N TYR A 898 35.31 -11.82 -30.96
CA TYR A 898 34.93 -10.48 -30.46
C TYR A 898 33.61 -10.52 -29.69
N SER A 899 33.52 -11.37 -28.67
CA SER A 899 32.28 -11.68 -27.98
C SER A 899 32.40 -11.62 -26.46
N MET A 900 31.26 -11.80 -25.78
CA MET A 900 31.17 -11.96 -24.33
C MET A 900 32.04 -13.11 -23.76
N SER A 901 32.52 -14.05 -24.58
CA SER A 901 33.36 -15.17 -24.12
C SER A 901 34.86 -14.80 -24.03
N CYS A 902 35.25 -13.67 -24.63
CA CYS A 902 36.62 -13.19 -24.64
C CYS A 902 36.78 -12.03 -23.64
N LEU A 903 37.65 -12.23 -22.65
CA LEU A 903 37.91 -11.22 -21.61
C LEU A 903 38.34 -9.88 -22.20
N GLU A 904 39.11 -9.88 -23.29
CA GLU A 904 39.63 -8.66 -23.93
C GLU A 904 38.51 -7.75 -24.48
N TYR A 905 37.43 -8.36 -24.99
CA TYR A 905 36.39 -7.66 -25.77
C TYR A 905 35.02 -7.64 -25.09
N ALA A 906 34.78 -8.44 -24.05
CA ALA A 906 33.46 -8.64 -23.46
C ALA A 906 32.78 -7.33 -23.06
N ALA A 907 33.51 -6.40 -22.44
CA ALA A 907 32.95 -5.11 -21.98
C ALA A 907 32.55 -4.15 -23.10
N TYR A 908 32.90 -4.42 -24.36
CA TYR A 908 32.41 -3.64 -25.50
C TYR A 908 30.96 -4.00 -25.85
N ASP A 909 30.50 -5.22 -25.56
CA ASP A 909 29.11 -5.59 -25.79
C ASP A 909 28.22 -5.00 -24.67
N PRO A 910 27.20 -4.18 -24.97
CA PRO A 910 26.34 -3.56 -23.95
C PRO A 910 25.62 -4.55 -23.03
N ILE A 911 25.41 -5.81 -23.44
CA ILE A 911 24.83 -6.83 -22.57
C ILE A 911 25.72 -7.18 -21.38
N PHE A 912 27.02 -6.87 -21.47
CA PHE A 912 27.97 -6.94 -20.36
C PHE A 912 27.44 -6.19 -19.14
N PHE A 913 26.97 -4.96 -19.32
CA PHE A 913 26.51 -4.12 -18.21
C PHE A 913 25.17 -4.61 -17.64
N LEU A 914 24.31 -5.22 -18.46
CA LEU A 914 23.09 -5.88 -17.96
C LEU A 914 23.42 -7.12 -17.12
N HIS A 915 24.43 -7.89 -17.55
CA HIS A 915 24.92 -9.05 -16.83
C HIS A 915 25.60 -8.66 -15.51
N HIS A 916 26.50 -7.68 -15.54
CA HIS A 916 27.23 -7.19 -14.36
C HIS A 916 26.35 -6.43 -13.38
N SER A 917 25.28 -5.77 -13.85
CA SER A 917 24.24 -5.23 -12.98
C SER A 917 23.55 -6.33 -12.16
N MET A 918 23.31 -7.51 -12.76
CA MET A 918 22.79 -8.68 -12.04
C MET A 918 23.82 -9.30 -11.08
N VAL A 919 25.10 -9.36 -11.45
CA VAL A 919 26.16 -9.84 -10.56
C VAL A 919 26.28 -8.93 -9.33
N ASP A 920 26.29 -7.62 -9.54
CA ASP A 920 26.31 -6.62 -8.48
C ASP A 920 25.06 -6.69 -7.59
N ARG A 921 23.90 -7.01 -8.19
CA ARG A 921 22.65 -7.22 -7.45
C ARG A 921 22.72 -8.45 -6.55
N VAL A 922 23.30 -9.55 -7.02
CA VAL A 922 23.50 -10.75 -6.18
C VAL A 922 24.43 -10.43 -5.01
N TRP A 923 25.42 -9.55 -5.21
CA TRP A 923 26.23 -9.03 -4.11
C TRP A 923 25.40 -8.21 -3.13
N ALA A 924 24.54 -7.28 -3.59
CA ALA A 924 23.65 -6.53 -2.71
C ALA A 924 22.70 -7.46 -1.90
N ILE A 925 22.13 -8.50 -2.53
CA ILE A 925 21.32 -9.52 -1.85
C ILE A 925 22.13 -10.20 -0.74
N TRP A 926 23.36 -10.60 -1.04
CA TRP A 926 24.25 -11.20 -0.06
C TRP A 926 24.56 -10.25 1.10
N GLN A 927 24.73 -8.95 0.84
CA GLN A 927 24.97 -7.94 1.89
C GLN A 927 23.77 -7.83 2.84
N GLU A 928 22.54 -7.80 2.32
CA GLU A 928 21.32 -7.80 3.14
C GLU A 928 21.17 -9.09 3.97
N MET A 929 21.49 -10.24 3.38
CA MET A 929 21.53 -11.51 4.12
C MET A 929 22.54 -11.45 5.27
N TYR A 930 23.74 -10.93 4.98
CA TYR A 930 24.79 -10.79 5.97
C TYR A 930 24.35 -9.92 7.16
N TYR A 931 23.78 -8.75 6.90
CA TYR A 931 23.29 -7.85 7.95
C TYR A 931 22.13 -8.45 8.77
N ALA A 932 21.28 -9.26 8.14
CA ALA A 932 20.21 -9.98 8.86
C ALA A 932 20.75 -11.03 9.84
N PHE A 933 21.91 -11.64 9.55
CA PHE A 933 22.53 -12.66 10.41
C PHE A 933 23.53 -12.10 11.43
N PHE A 934 24.25 -11.04 11.07
CA PHE A 934 25.29 -10.42 11.88
C PHE A 934 25.09 -8.89 11.91
N PRO A 935 24.42 -8.35 12.93
CA PRO A 935 24.19 -6.90 13.06
C PRO A 935 25.47 -6.10 13.43
N ASP A 936 26.67 -6.63 13.16
CA ASP A 936 27.93 -5.96 13.45
C ASP A 936 28.32 -5.00 12.30
N PRO A 937 28.40 -3.67 12.56
CA PRO A 937 28.75 -2.67 11.55
C PRO A 937 30.20 -2.76 11.05
N SER A 938 31.04 -3.63 11.62
CA SER A 938 32.44 -3.80 11.18
C SER A 938 32.61 -4.52 9.83
N TYR A 939 31.53 -4.92 9.15
CA TYR A 939 31.58 -5.65 7.87
C TYR A 939 32.21 -4.84 6.73
N GLY A 940 32.04 -3.52 6.71
CA GLY A 940 32.70 -2.59 5.77
C GLY A 940 34.05 -2.04 6.26
N SER A 941 34.58 -2.55 7.37
CA SER A 941 35.81 -2.04 8.00
C SER A 941 37.07 -2.70 7.45
N THR A 942 38.12 -1.89 7.30
CA THR A 942 39.47 -2.30 6.86
C THR A 942 40.14 -3.32 7.80
N SER A 943 39.67 -3.44 9.05
CA SER A 943 40.25 -4.32 10.06
C SER A 943 40.03 -5.82 9.81
N ARG A 944 39.13 -6.20 8.89
CA ARG A 944 38.74 -7.60 8.65
C ARG A 944 39.35 -8.23 7.40
N TYR A 945 39.85 -7.41 6.49
CA TYR A 945 40.37 -7.87 5.19
C TYR A 945 41.86 -7.56 5.06
N GLY A 946 42.59 -8.34 4.27
CA GLY A 946 44.03 -8.17 4.07
C GLY A 946 44.41 -6.81 3.48
N THR A 947 45.71 -6.51 3.46
CA THR A 947 46.27 -5.21 3.00
C THR A 947 45.81 -4.80 1.59
N GLU A 948 45.52 -5.77 0.73
CA GLU A 948 45.00 -5.58 -0.64
C GLU A 948 43.69 -4.77 -0.71
N TYR A 949 42.87 -4.78 0.35
CA TYR A 949 41.61 -4.02 0.38
C TYR A 949 41.81 -2.53 0.68
N ASN A 950 43.02 -2.11 1.06
CA ASN A 950 43.36 -0.71 1.33
C ASN A 950 44.06 -0.04 0.14
N GLU A 951 44.37 -0.79 -0.92
CA GLU A 951 45.01 -0.27 -2.12
C GLU A 951 43.96 0.21 -3.13
N THR A 952 44.19 1.36 -3.75
CA THR A 952 43.30 1.90 -4.79
C THR A 952 43.28 0.98 -6.01
N LEU A 953 42.09 0.69 -6.53
CA LEU A 953 41.90 -0.14 -7.71
C LEU A 953 42.30 0.60 -9.00
N SER A 954 43.21 0.02 -9.77
CA SER A 954 43.54 0.48 -11.13
C SER A 954 42.51 -0.06 -12.13
N PRO A 955 42.14 0.69 -13.19
CA PRO A 955 42.69 1.99 -13.59
C PRO A 955 41.93 3.18 -12.97
N PHE A 956 41.04 2.95 -11.99
CA PHE A 956 40.17 4.00 -11.44
C PHE A 956 40.94 5.11 -10.73
N ASN A 957 42.14 4.83 -10.22
CA ASN A 957 43.07 5.79 -9.62
C ASN A 957 43.89 6.61 -10.65
N ILE A 958 43.95 6.20 -11.92
CA ILE A 958 44.74 6.88 -12.96
C ILE A 958 43.92 8.02 -13.56
N THR A 959 44.24 9.26 -13.21
CA THR A 959 43.45 10.47 -13.56
C THR A 959 43.30 10.72 -15.06
N SER A 960 44.28 10.33 -15.88
CA SER A 960 44.25 10.43 -17.34
C SER A 960 43.47 9.29 -18.02
N VAL A 961 43.11 8.24 -17.28
CA VAL A 961 42.32 7.11 -17.76
C VAL A 961 40.89 7.20 -17.27
N ASN A 962 40.69 7.40 -15.96
CA ASN A 962 39.39 7.53 -15.33
C ASN A 962 39.06 8.98 -14.99
N VAL A 963 38.17 9.58 -15.77
CA VAL A 963 37.73 10.98 -15.61
C VAL A 963 36.58 11.16 -14.61
N TYR A 964 35.97 10.06 -14.16
CA TYR A 964 34.82 10.07 -13.24
C TYR A 964 35.27 10.29 -11.79
N GLN A 965 34.77 11.37 -11.17
CA GLN A 965 35.20 11.79 -9.84
C GLN A 965 34.76 10.81 -8.75
N THR A 966 33.54 10.28 -8.85
CA THR A 966 32.96 9.34 -7.89
C THR A 966 33.81 8.09 -7.75
N THR A 967 34.12 7.43 -8.87
CA THR A 967 34.90 6.18 -8.87
C THR A 967 36.38 6.41 -8.60
N ARG A 968 36.93 7.60 -8.87
CA ARG A 968 38.26 8.00 -8.35
C ARG A 968 38.28 8.09 -6.83
N LYS A 969 37.29 8.79 -6.25
CA LYS A 969 37.19 9.05 -4.81
C LYS A 969 37.02 7.75 -4.02
N TYR A 970 36.17 6.86 -4.50
CA TYR A 970 35.85 5.58 -3.84
C TYR A 970 36.55 4.39 -4.51
N SER A 971 37.76 4.61 -5.06
CA SER A 971 38.54 3.58 -5.77
C SER A 971 39.15 2.52 -4.84
N VAL A 972 39.06 2.69 -3.52
CA VAL A 972 39.56 1.72 -2.54
C VAL A 972 38.50 0.64 -2.32
N PRO A 973 38.84 -0.67 -2.39
CA PRO A 973 37.87 -1.77 -2.37
C PRO A 973 36.83 -1.72 -1.25
N TRP A 974 37.22 -1.46 -0.01
CA TRP A 974 36.29 -1.43 1.13
C TRP A 974 35.25 -0.29 1.02
N MET A 975 35.60 0.83 0.37
CA MET A 975 34.64 1.93 0.14
C MET A 975 33.54 1.53 -0.84
N THR A 976 33.74 0.48 -1.64
CA THR A 976 32.75 0.03 -2.62
C THR A 976 31.62 -0.80 -2.00
N PHE A 977 31.77 -1.24 -0.75
CA PHE A 977 30.78 -2.08 -0.07
C PHE A 977 29.49 -1.30 0.20
N ASP A 978 29.59 -0.04 0.64
CA ASP A 978 28.41 0.81 0.85
C ASP A 978 27.98 1.49 -0.45
N TYR A 979 27.14 0.80 -1.20
CA TYR A 979 26.62 1.30 -2.47
C TYR A 979 25.53 2.38 -2.29
N GLY A 980 24.84 2.41 -1.15
CA GLY A 980 23.79 3.38 -0.86
C GLY A 980 24.35 4.76 -0.53
N THR A 981 25.35 4.85 0.36
CA THR A 981 25.92 6.13 0.79
C THR A 981 26.96 6.67 -0.20
N ASN A 982 27.88 5.82 -0.68
CA ASN A 982 28.99 6.29 -1.50
C ASN A 982 28.62 6.47 -2.96
N PHE A 983 27.72 5.63 -3.49
CA PHE A 983 27.35 5.63 -4.91
C PHE A 983 25.89 6.03 -5.18
N GLN A 984 25.04 6.09 -4.14
CA GLN A 984 23.67 6.62 -4.21
C GLN A 984 22.77 5.92 -5.24
N TYR A 985 22.97 4.61 -5.46
CA TYR A 985 22.05 3.80 -6.27
C TYR A 985 21.32 2.75 -5.45
N GLY A 986 20.17 2.29 -5.96
CA GLY A 986 19.38 1.21 -5.38
C GLY A 986 18.95 0.19 -6.44
N TYR A 987 18.31 -0.88 -5.97
CA TYR A 987 17.66 -1.88 -6.82
C TYR A 987 16.15 -1.86 -6.59
N ASP A 988 15.39 -2.10 -7.65
CA ASP A 988 13.93 -2.20 -7.58
C ASP A 988 13.40 -3.36 -6.74
N SER A 989 14.19 -4.43 -6.65
CA SER A 989 13.89 -5.62 -5.90
C SER A 989 15.17 -6.37 -5.60
N LEU A 990 15.29 -6.89 -4.38
CA LEU A 990 16.34 -7.83 -3.98
C LEU A 990 15.82 -9.28 -3.94
N THR A 991 14.76 -9.58 -4.68
CA THR A 991 14.20 -10.94 -4.78
C THR A 991 14.94 -11.80 -5.81
N ILE A 992 15.30 -13.04 -5.47
CA ILE A 992 15.90 -13.97 -6.44
C ILE A 992 14.94 -15.12 -6.74
N ASN A 993 14.63 -15.32 -8.01
CA ASN A 993 13.67 -16.35 -8.46
C ASN A 993 12.33 -16.32 -7.68
N GLY A 994 11.80 -15.11 -7.42
CA GLY A 994 10.55 -14.88 -6.67
C GLY A 994 10.63 -15.09 -5.16
N LYS A 995 11.83 -15.13 -4.56
CA LYS A 995 12.03 -15.27 -3.11
C LYS A 995 12.64 -14.00 -2.53
N SER A 996 12.06 -13.47 -1.46
CA SER A 996 12.66 -12.40 -0.65
C SER A 996 13.92 -12.86 0.07
N VAL A 997 14.74 -11.89 0.50
CA VAL A 997 16.00 -12.12 1.24
C VAL A 997 15.77 -13.00 2.48
N ALA A 998 14.66 -12.82 3.20
CA ALA A 998 14.32 -13.63 4.37
C ALA A 998 14.01 -15.10 4.01
N LYS A 999 13.26 -15.34 2.94
CA LYS A 999 12.91 -16.69 2.47
C LYS A 999 14.14 -17.41 1.90
N LEU A 1000 14.98 -16.67 1.19
CA LEU A 1000 16.26 -17.13 0.68
C LEU A 1000 17.21 -17.52 1.81
N SER A 1001 17.26 -16.70 2.87
CA SER A 1001 18.00 -16.98 4.10
C SER A 1001 17.55 -18.28 4.77
N TRP A 1002 16.24 -18.52 4.85
CA TRP A 1002 15.70 -19.78 5.37
C TRP A 1002 16.06 -20.98 4.49
N GLU A 1003 15.93 -20.87 3.16
CA GLU A 1003 16.29 -21.94 2.24
C GLU A 1003 17.79 -22.30 2.32
N ILE A 1004 18.65 -21.30 2.47
CA ILE A 1004 20.08 -21.49 2.67
C ILE A 1004 20.36 -22.27 3.95
N GLN A 1005 19.69 -21.92 5.06
CA GLN A 1005 19.81 -22.69 6.30
C GLN A 1005 19.34 -24.15 6.15
N GLU A 1006 18.24 -24.39 5.43
CA GLU A 1006 17.77 -25.76 5.16
C GLU A 1006 18.73 -26.55 4.28
N ARG A 1007 19.37 -25.90 3.30
CA ARG A 1007 20.40 -26.52 2.44
C ARG A 1007 21.65 -26.88 3.23
N GLN A 1008 22.07 -26.01 4.15
CA GLN A 1008 23.23 -26.25 5.03
C GLN A 1008 23.02 -27.42 6.01
N ARG A 1009 21.77 -27.79 6.32
CA ARG A 1009 21.46 -28.96 7.18
C ARG A 1009 21.55 -30.32 6.48
N ARG A 1010 21.73 -30.36 5.16
CA ARG A 1010 21.78 -31.60 4.39
C ARG A 1010 23.23 -32.00 4.10
N ASP A 1011 23.52 -33.29 4.26
CA ASP A 1011 24.80 -33.86 3.84
C ASP A 1011 24.94 -33.76 2.31
N ARG A 1012 26.02 -33.09 1.86
CA ARG A 1012 26.32 -32.85 0.45
C ARG A 1012 27.80 -33.04 0.19
N TRP A 1013 28.12 -33.60 -0.95
CA TRP A 1013 29.50 -33.78 -1.43
C TRP A 1013 29.82 -32.68 -2.44
N PHE A 1014 30.99 -32.06 -2.30
CA PHE A 1014 31.48 -31.04 -3.22
C PHE A 1014 32.81 -31.51 -3.82
N ILE A 1015 32.96 -31.36 -5.15
CA ILE A 1015 34.27 -31.49 -5.78
C ILE A 1015 34.96 -30.13 -5.62
N ILE A 1016 36.06 -30.10 -4.89
CA ILE A 1016 36.85 -28.88 -4.70
C ILE A 1016 38.10 -28.99 -5.57
N ALA A 1017 38.16 -28.17 -6.61
CA ALA A 1017 39.36 -28.01 -7.44
C ALA A 1017 40.18 -26.84 -6.88
N TYR A 1018 41.22 -27.14 -6.10
CA TYR A 1018 42.23 -26.16 -5.69
C TYR A 1018 43.30 -26.12 -6.79
N ASP A 1019 43.58 -24.93 -7.36
CA ASP A 1019 44.64 -24.67 -8.37
C ASP A 1019 44.21 -24.75 -9.86
N LEU A 1020 43.16 -24.01 -10.23
CA LEU A 1020 42.96 -23.60 -11.63
C LEU A 1020 44.01 -22.52 -11.96
N LYS A 1021 45.19 -22.93 -12.44
CA LYS A 1021 46.23 -21.99 -12.89
C LYS A 1021 45.74 -21.18 -14.09
N ASP A 1022 46.23 -19.95 -14.19
CA ASP A 1022 45.94 -19.07 -15.33
C ASP A 1022 46.44 -19.70 -16.63
N ILE A 1023 45.50 -20.03 -17.51
CA ILE A 1023 45.74 -20.49 -18.87
C ILE A 1023 45.20 -19.36 -19.73
N LYS A 1024 46.06 -18.73 -20.55
CA LYS A 1024 45.78 -17.48 -21.31
C LYS A 1024 44.67 -17.59 -22.38
N GLN A 1025 43.69 -18.48 -22.22
CA GLN A 1025 42.57 -18.77 -23.11
C GLN A 1025 41.33 -19.08 -22.28
N SER A 1026 40.14 -18.76 -22.79
CA SER A 1026 38.86 -19.19 -22.18
C SER A 1026 38.64 -20.69 -22.39
N TYR A 1027 38.28 -21.44 -21.35
CA TYR A 1027 38.04 -22.90 -21.43
C TYR A 1027 36.83 -23.34 -20.61
N ILE A 1028 36.24 -24.48 -20.99
CA ILE A 1028 35.15 -25.14 -20.25
C ILE A 1028 35.73 -26.42 -19.63
N VAL A 1029 35.85 -26.45 -18.30
CA VAL A 1029 36.22 -27.67 -17.57
C VAL A 1029 34.97 -28.49 -17.28
N LYS A 1030 35.01 -29.80 -17.57
CA LYS A 1030 33.96 -30.74 -17.21
C LYS A 1030 34.53 -31.80 -16.28
N PHE A 1031 33.93 -31.93 -15.10
CA PHE A 1031 34.25 -32.97 -14.15
C PHE A 1031 33.32 -34.17 -14.36
N TYR A 1032 33.89 -35.37 -14.37
CA TYR A 1032 33.15 -36.64 -14.44
C TYR A 1032 33.56 -37.50 -13.24
N ILE A 1033 32.58 -38.12 -12.58
CA ILE A 1033 32.82 -39.13 -11.56
C ILE A 1033 32.59 -40.48 -12.21
N THR A 1034 33.61 -41.33 -12.25
CA THR A 1034 33.53 -42.68 -12.79
C THR A 1034 33.66 -43.68 -11.65
N LEU A 1035 32.68 -44.57 -11.51
CA LEU A 1035 32.75 -45.70 -10.58
C LEU A 1035 33.54 -46.83 -11.25
N THR A 1036 34.50 -47.39 -10.53
CA THR A 1036 35.29 -48.55 -10.97
C THR A 1036 34.99 -49.75 -10.08
N ASP A 1037 35.05 -50.96 -10.65
CA ASP A 1037 34.99 -52.20 -9.87
C ASP A 1037 36.31 -52.46 -9.11
N THR A 1038 36.34 -53.50 -8.27
CA THR A 1038 37.54 -53.89 -7.48
C THR A 1038 38.74 -54.32 -8.34
N ALA A 1039 38.56 -54.48 -9.66
CA ALA A 1039 39.60 -54.80 -10.63
C ALA A 1039 40.04 -53.57 -11.46
N GLY A 1040 39.52 -52.37 -11.15
CA GLY A 1040 39.85 -51.12 -11.84
C GLY A 1040 39.16 -50.94 -13.20
N LYS A 1041 38.16 -51.78 -13.53
CA LYS A 1041 37.36 -51.60 -14.75
C LYS A 1041 36.29 -50.55 -14.49
N ALA A 1042 36.27 -49.51 -15.32
CA ALA A 1042 35.20 -48.52 -15.32
C ALA A 1042 33.86 -49.20 -15.65
N PHE A 1043 32.83 -48.92 -14.87
CA PHE A 1043 31.45 -49.21 -15.31
C PHE A 1043 31.19 -48.34 -16.54
N ASN A 1044 31.08 -48.94 -17.72
CA ASN A 1044 30.58 -48.24 -18.90
C ASN A 1044 29.11 -47.91 -18.65
N SER A 1045 28.81 -46.64 -18.41
CA SER A 1045 27.47 -46.06 -18.49
C SER A 1045 27.39 -45.11 -19.68
#